data_AF-A0A2A2WG94-F1
#
_entry.id   AF-A0A2A2WG94-F1
#
_cell.length_a   1.000
_cell.length_b   1.000
_cell.length_c   1.000
_cell.angle_alpha   90.00
_cell.angle_beta   90.00
_cell.angle_gamma   90.00
#
_symmetry.space_group_name_H-M   'P 1'
#
loop_
_entity.id
_entity.type
_entity.pdbx_description
1 polymer ?
#
loop_
_entity_poly.entity_id
_entity_poly.type
_entity_poly.pdbx_seq_one_letter_code
_entity_poly.pdbx_strand_id
1 'polypeptide(L)'
;MTDHVKFAAAAALLSLVLLSSAPVVAAEQDPAVAETTPAAVVVGINGHYRVGRPTAIRLAESTRSAMKSAMESDGGSRSELTLETLDGDGVRVRYGTYPTVDSEPIELGYVVPGSEAAPLQIQRTTEAGAEVVVQTRFPAAGRPDRGPSMIPAGMPWIVSVGDPLGVDQIGASNVLLDKAAHIAVTRIDSADRLPFQSLGYDGVDLVMINATGVPVLEAMTGAQADALVSWLRRGGHLFVTLGEATERTLQAAPWLVSLLPVEDVTLSRYDPAAFETFTSSQTPLDVFQGIKLPRREGRVLISGRTTRRVSAVLGADYVIGLGHITVVTADLDRPRFAQWPERLDLIKQVVGELLEEQTGERDSRTGSTSFSDLAGQMRGVLDQFVIKPRFRFSVVSVVVMLLIALIGPLDYLLINRVWGKPLLGWVTFPLMAILLSVFLVIQAAPKTVADAADTESAGGDSTAAASETSALLRANQFQVTDIDLVNGAGRGFAWCSLYSHDPVRVDLRYGAREALAPLEPKSSEPAGSTAARSFVFPMGYPGREFGGIQLAGENTVFEAYSVAPSKIDQEVGRGVTTELNGLTIAPRSSKSIAARCSFTADTDRAVAVIRRPGSELLRGALVNPLPYDLLDGVLIYGNWVYLLPTRVPAGSSVAELSELRQKNFRWRLTRQQSADQSTTVTAPWSPSDFSDAKRVAEMILFHRAAGGELYTGLGHHVLGDLDLSDLLVEDRCLLMGRTEQPLFELEVKETMDDSAGFIQPGGRVLSMVRVVVPVRSTRLN
;
A
#
# COMPACT_ATOMS: atom_id res chain seq x y z
N MET A 1 6.80 -3.20 -68.47
CA MET A 1 6.18 -3.61 -67.17
C MET A 1 6.99 -3.05 -66.00
N THR A 2 7.46 -1.80 -66.11
CA THR A 2 8.50 -1.22 -65.23
C THR A 2 8.15 0.18 -64.71
N ASP A 3 7.05 0.80 -65.17
CA ASP A 3 6.64 2.14 -64.71
C ASP A 3 5.54 2.11 -63.64
N HIS A 4 4.69 1.08 -63.61
CA HIS A 4 3.65 0.96 -62.58
C HIS A 4 4.20 0.61 -61.18
N VAL A 5 5.36 -0.03 -61.09
CA VAL A 5 6.02 -0.32 -59.80
C VAL A 5 6.70 0.92 -59.22
N LYS A 6 7.20 1.83 -60.06
CA LYS A 6 7.77 3.11 -59.62
C LYS A 6 6.69 4.08 -59.14
N PHE A 7 5.51 4.06 -59.76
CA PHE A 7 4.38 4.88 -59.33
C PHE A 7 3.77 4.40 -58.00
N ALA A 8 3.69 3.10 -57.76
CA ALA A 8 3.21 2.54 -56.49
C ALA A 8 4.21 2.77 -55.34
N ALA A 9 5.52 2.68 -55.61
CA ALA A 9 6.56 2.99 -54.61
C ALA A 9 6.63 4.49 -54.28
N ALA A 10 6.44 5.38 -55.26
CA ALA A 10 6.38 6.82 -55.04
C ALA A 10 5.10 7.23 -54.28
N ALA A 11 3.95 6.61 -54.55
CA ALA A 11 2.71 6.84 -53.83
C ALA A 11 2.75 6.31 -52.38
N ALA A 12 3.46 5.19 -52.13
CA ALA A 12 3.67 4.67 -50.78
C ALA A 12 4.64 5.54 -49.96
N LEU A 13 5.70 6.10 -50.59
CA LEU A 13 6.59 7.04 -49.90
C LEU A 13 5.94 8.41 -49.63
N LEU A 14 5.08 8.91 -50.54
CA LEU A 14 4.36 10.16 -50.32
C LEU A 14 3.29 10.03 -49.21
N SER A 15 2.66 8.86 -49.11
CA SER A 15 1.73 8.52 -48.01
C SER A 15 2.46 8.41 -46.66
N LEU A 16 3.70 7.94 -46.63
CA LEU A 16 4.49 7.81 -45.40
C LEU A 16 5.04 9.16 -44.90
N VAL A 17 5.21 10.14 -45.78
CA VAL A 17 5.70 11.50 -45.43
C VAL A 17 4.55 12.45 -45.07
N LEU A 18 3.33 12.22 -45.54
CA LEU A 18 2.15 13.02 -45.19
C LEU A 18 1.49 12.62 -43.86
N LEU A 19 1.89 11.50 -43.24
CA LEU A 19 1.43 11.05 -41.91
C LEU A 19 2.37 11.45 -40.75
N SER A 20 3.47 12.18 -41.01
CA SER A 20 4.48 12.53 -40.00
C SER A 20 4.56 14.02 -39.63
N SER A 21 3.60 14.85 -40.03
CA SER A 21 3.57 16.28 -39.69
C SER A 21 2.27 16.71 -39.00
N ALA A 22 1.99 16.09 -37.85
CA ALA A 22 1.28 16.85 -36.81
C ALA A 22 2.29 17.84 -36.22
N PRO A 23 1.96 19.14 -36.09
CA PRO A 23 2.82 20.02 -35.32
C PRO A 23 2.81 19.48 -33.89
N VAL A 24 3.96 19.00 -33.43
CA VAL A 24 4.26 19.01 -32.01
C VAL A 24 4.20 20.48 -31.65
N VAL A 25 3.04 20.92 -31.14
CA VAL A 25 2.98 22.13 -30.34
C VAL A 25 3.87 21.79 -29.16
N ALA A 26 5.13 22.20 -29.25
CA ALA A 26 6.02 22.27 -28.12
C ALA A 26 5.26 23.10 -27.09
N ALA A 27 4.74 22.44 -26.06
CA ALA A 27 4.35 23.12 -24.85
C ALA A 27 5.57 23.93 -24.45
N GLU A 28 5.44 25.24 -24.53
CA GLU A 28 6.43 26.21 -24.12
C GLU A 28 6.83 25.82 -22.70
N GLN A 29 8.01 25.19 -22.58
CA GLN A 29 8.66 25.00 -21.30
C GLN A 29 9.07 26.39 -20.88
N ASP A 30 8.19 27.04 -20.12
CA ASP A 30 8.48 28.26 -19.41
C ASP A 30 9.41 27.88 -18.25
N PRO A 31 10.74 28.10 -18.32
CA PRO A 31 11.63 27.85 -17.22
C PRO A 31 11.70 29.16 -16.44
N ALA A 32 10.55 29.61 -15.95
CA ALA A 32 10.49 30.69 -14.99
C ALA A 32 10.44 30.05 -13.62
N VAL A 33 11.56 30.12 -12.91
CA VAL A 33 11.60 30.03 -11.45
C VAL A 33 10.57 31.05 -10.95
N ALA A 34 9.36 30.56 -10.68
CA ALA A 34 8.27 31.40 -10.23
C ALA A 34 8.65 31.94 -8.86
N GLU A 35 8.89 33.25 -8.81
CA GLU A 35 8.88 34.03 -7.59
C GLU A 35 7.64 33.65 -6.77
N THR A 36 7.87 33.49 -5.48
CA THR A 36 6.97 33.00 -4.44
C THR A 36 5.66 33.79 -4.38
N THR A 37 4.70 33.42 -5.22
CA THR A 37 3.30 33.54 -4.86
C THR A 37 3.04 32.51 -3.76
N PRO A 38 2.51 32.87 -2.59
CA PRO A 38 2.25 31.89 -1.53
C PRO A 38 1.35 30.80 -2.09
N ALA A 39 1.80 29.54 -1.99
CA ALA A 39 1.06 28.40 -2.53
C ALA A 39 -0.35 28.39 -1.93
N ALA A 40 -1.38 28.42 -2.79
CA ALA A 40 -2.77 28.51 -2.35
C ALA A 40 -3.24 27.27 -1.56
N VAL A 41 -2.52 26.16 -1.71
CA VAL A 41 -2.82 24.83 -1.15
C VAL A 41 -1.53 24.20 -0.62
N VAL A 42 -1.66 23.44 0.47
CA VAL A 42 -0.60 22.63 1.06
C VAL A 42 -0.95 21.17 0.84
N VAL A 43 -0.06 20.47 0.13
CA VAL A 43 -0.20 19.05 -0.21
C VAL A 43 0.52 18.18 0.82
N GLY A 44 -0.10 17.08 1.23
CA GLY A 44 0.50 16.06 2.09
C GLY A 44 1.06 16.63 3.39
N ILE A 45 2.30 16.28 3.73
CA ILE A 45 2.98 16.81 4.92
C ILE A 45 4.06 17.79 4.46
N ASN A 46 3.86 19.09 4.71
CA ASN A 46 4.75 20.16 4.24
C ASN A 46 5.08 20.12 2.73
N GLY A 47 4.11 19.74 1.90
CA GLY A 47 4.30 19.65 0.45
C GLY A 47 4.88 18.32 -0.04
N HIS A 48 5.15 17.37 0.85
CA HIS A 48 5.65 16.05 0.50
C HIS A 48 4.53 15.02 0.46
N TYR A 49 4.61 14.11 -0.51
CA TYR A 49 3.63 13.04 -0.72
C TYR A 49 4.25 11.88 -1.53
N ARG A 50 3.55 10.73 -1.59
CA ARG A 50 3.88 9.60 -2.47
C ARG A 50 2.75 9.37 -3.48
N VAL A 51 3.12 9.06 -4.73
CA VAL A 51 2.14 8.70 -5.78
C VAL A 51 1.43 7.40 -5.41
N GLY A 52 0.14 7.32 -5.72
CA GLY A 52 -0.70 6.16 -5.41
C GLY A 52 -1.03 6.01 -3.92
N ARG A 53 -0.65 6.98 -3.07
CA ARG A 53 -0.95 7.00 -1.64
C ARG A 53 -1.93 8.14 -1.31
N PRO A 54 -2.92 7.93 -0.41
CA PRO A 54 -3.81 8.97 0.07
C PRO A 54 -3.03 10.16 0.63
N THR A 55 -3.29 11.33 0.09
CA THR A 55 -2.56 12.55 0.37
C THR A 55 -3.54 13.62 0.86
N ALA A 56 -3.29 14.13 2.07
CA ALA A 56 -4.11 15.20 2.66
C ALA A 56 -3.98 16.50 1.87
N ILE A 57 -5.07 17.20 1.63
CA ILE A 57 -5.11 18.51 0.97
C ILE A 57 -5.60 19.56 1.97
N ARG A 58 -4.80 20.62 2.15
CA ARG A 58 -5.11 21.72 3.08
C ARG A 58 -5.11 23.05 2.37
N LEU A 59 -6.02 23.95 2.74
CA LEU A 59 -5.99 25.33 2.24
C LEU A 59 -4.94 26.14 2.99
N ALA A 60 -4.14 26.91 2.24
CA ALA A 60 -3.29 27.92 2.85
C ALA A 60 -4.13 29.00 3.55
N GLU A 61 -3.57 29.63 4.58
CA GLU A 61 -4.26 30.60 5.41
C GLU A 61 -4.78 31.82 4.62
N SER A 62 -4.02 32.27 3.62
CA SER A 62 -4.41 33.35 2.71
C SER A 62 -5.66 32.98 1.90
N THR A 63 -5.66 31.78 1.30
CA THR A 63 -6.80 31.25 0.53
C THR A 63 -8.01 31.03 1.42
N ARG A 64 -7.82 30.52 2.63
CA ARG A 64 -8.89 30.30 3.62
C ARG A 64 -9.57 31.61 3.98
N SER A 65 -8.79 32.65 4.28
CA SER A 65 -9.30 33.97 4.64
C SER A 65 -10.09 34.60 3.49
N ALA A 66 -9.57 34.50 2.26
CA ALA A 66 -10.27 34.96 1.06
C ALA A 66 -11.58 34.19 0.82
N MET A 67 -11.56 32.86 0.94
CA MET A 67 -12.74 32.02 0.76
C MET A 67 -13.82 32.29 1.82
N LYS A 68 -13.41 32.54 3.06
CA LYS A 68 -14.32 32.95 4.15
C LYS A 68 -15.03 34.27 3.83
N SER A 69 -14.29 35.28 3.38
CA SER A 69 -14.88 36.57 2.99
C SER A 69 -15.88 36.44 1.83
N ALA A 70 -15.61 35.52 0.88
CA ALA A 70 -16.52 35.23 -0.22
C ALA A 70 -17.80 34.52 0.26
N MET A 71 -17.68 33.52 1.15
CA MET A 71 -18.84 32.81 1.71
C MET A 71 -19.76 33.71 2.56
N GLU A 72 -19.18 34.65 3.31
CA GLU A 72 -19.94 35.63 4.09
C GLU A 72 -20.71 36.62 3.18
N SER A 73 -20.21 36.88 1.97
CA SER A 73 -20.87 37.76 0.99
C SER A 73 -22.01 37.08 0.21
N ASP A 74 -22.01 35.75 0.10
CA ASP A 74 -22.92 34.97 -0.75
C ASP A 74 -24.15 34.40 0.01
N GLY A 75 -24.55 35.07 1.10
CA GLY A 75 -25.80 34.76 1.82
C GLY A 75 -25.80 33.46 2.64
N GLY A 76 -24.65 32.86 2.90
CA GLY A 76 -24.53 31.71 3.82
C GLY A 76 -24.98 30.37 3.26
N SER A 77 -25.15 30.22 1.95
CA SER A 77 -25.36 28.91 1.34
C SER A 77 -24.09 28.06 1.49
N ARG A 78 -24.21 26.84 2.05
CA ARG A 78 -23.09 25.90 2.16
C ARG A 78 -22.68 25.43 0.76
N SER A 79 -21.71 26.09 0.15
CA SER A 79 -21.13 25.61 -1.11
C SER A 79 -20.32 24.34 -0.84
N GLU A 80 -20.60 23.27 -1.59
CA GLU A 80 -19.85 22.02 -1.49
C GLU A 80 -18.54 22.14 -2.28
N LEU A 81 -17.43 21.77 -1.63
CA LEU A 81 -16.13 21.71 -2.28
C LEU A 81 -15.87 20.29 -2.77
N THR A 82 -15.20 20.18 -3.91
CA THR A 82 -14.73 18.91 -4.47
C THR A 82 -13.28 19.06 -4.89
N LEU A 83 -12.48 18.02 -4.63
CA LEU A 83 -11.07 17.97 -5.00
C LEU A 83 -10.95 17.11 -6.26
N GLU A 84 -10.21 17.54 -7.27
CA GLU A 84 -10.08 16.81 -8.52
C GLU A 84 -8.61 16.60 -8.89
N THR A 85 -8.24 15.36 -9.24
CA THR A 85 -6.92 15.00 -9.74
C THR A 85 -7.01 13.85 -10.74
N LEU A 86 -5.88 13.31 -11.22
CA LEU A 86 -5.83 12.19 -12.15
C LEU A 86 -5.46 10.89 -11.45
N ASP A 87 -6.08 9.78 -11.87
CA ASP A 87 -5.64 8.43 -11.51
C ASP A 87 -4.45 7.94 -12.36
N GLY A 88 -4.03 6.69 -12.11
CA GLY A 88 -2.89 6.07 -12.78
C GLY A 88 -3.05 5.84 -14.29
N ASP A 89 -4.27 5.89 -14.80
CA ASP A 89 -4.56 5.79 -16.24
C ASP A 89 -4.85 7.16 -16.87
N GLY A 90 -4.64 8.24 -16.11
CA GLY A 90 -4.86 9.63 -16.54
C GLY A 90 -6.33 10.07 -16.52
N VAL A 91 -7.24 9.30 -15.92
CA VAL A 91 -8.67 9.66 -15.84
C VAL A 91 -8.92 10.59 -14.65
N ARG A 92 -9.77 11.62 -14.84
CA ARG A 92 -10.15 12.54 -13.77
C ARG A 92 -10.95 11.84 -12.67
N VAL A 93 -10.57 12.12 -11.42
CA VAL A 93 -11.22 11.60 -10.22
C VAL A 93 -11.60 12.77 -9.31
N ARG A 94 -12.88 12.83 -8.94
CA ARG A 94 -13.41 13.80 -7.98
C ARG A 94 -13.51 13.18 -6.59
N TYR A 95 -12.92 13.80 -5.60
CA TYR A 95 -12.95 13.37 -4.21
C TYR A 95 -13.85 14.33 -3.42
N GLY A 96 -14.78 13.78 -2.64
CA GLY A 96 -15.58 14.55 -1.69
C GLY A 96 -14.70 15.10 -0.56
N THR A 97 -15.04 16.28 -0.03
CA THR A 97 -14.33 16.85 1.12
C THR A 97 -14.77 16.23 2.45
N TYR A 98 -13.82 15.94 3.33
CA TYR A 98 -14.00 15.44 4.69
C TYR A 98 -12.70 15.62 5.49
N PRO A 99 -12.71 15.74 6.83
CA PRO A 99 -13.86 15.87 7.71
C PRO A 99 -14.42 17.30 7.73
N THR A 100 -15.72 17.45 7.99
CA THR A 100 -16.32 18.74 8.36
C THR A 100 -15.98 19.02 9.82
N VAL A 101 -14.85 19.66 10.09
CA VAL A 101 -14.56 20.15 11.44
C VAL A 101 -15.45 21.37 11.69
N ASP A 102 -16.22 21.37 12.79
CA ASP A 102 -17.09 22.49 13.20
C ASP A 102 -16.33 23.83 13.39
N SER A 103 -15.00 23.75 13.48
CA SER A 103 -14.07 24.88 13.32
C SER A 103 -13.39 24.78 11.95
N GLU A 104 -13.60 25.80 11.11
CA GLU A 104 -13.00 26.05 9.78
C GLU A 104 -12.04 24.95 9.27
N PRO A 105 -12.42 24.16 8.24
CA PRO A 105 -11.62 23.01 7.84
C PRO A 105 -10.26 23.46 7.28
N ILE A 106 -9.22 23.29 8.09
CA ILE A 106 -7.81 23.43 7.68
C ILE A 106 -7.48 22.34 6.66
N GLU A 107 -8.02 21.13 6.85
CA GLU A 107 -7.89 19.97 5.97
C GLU A 107 -9.20 19.71 5.23
N LEU A 108 -9.15 19.73 3.89
CA LEU A 108 -10.31 19.55 3.03
C LEU A 108 -10.64 18.08 2.80
N GLY A 109 -9.64 17.21 2.77
CA GLY A 109 -9.80 15.79 2.47
C GLY A 109 -8.56 15.13 1.90
N TYR A 110 -8.75 13.91 1.41
CA TYR A 110 -7.68 13.08 0.89
C TYR A 110 -7.93 12.79 -0.58
N VAL A 111 -6.86 12.85 -1.37
CA VAL A 111 -6.86 12.46 -2.77
C VAL A 111 -5.73 11.48 -3.02
N VAL A 112 -5.86 10.63 -4.04
CA VAL A 112 -4.79 9.72 -4.47
C VAL A 112 -4.25 10.21 -5.81
N PRO A 113 -3.08 10.88 -5.84
CA PRO A 113 -2.47 11.30 -7.10
C PRO A 113 -1.96 10.07 -7.84
N GLY A 114 -2.44 9.84 -9.05
CA GLY A 114 -2.08 8.68 -9.86
C GLY A 114 -0.82 8.85 -10.71
N SER A 115 -0.18 10.01 -10.68
CA SER A 115 1.06 10.28 -11.42
C SER A 115 1.90 11.35 -10.74
N GLU A 116 3.18 11.42 -11.11
CA GLU A 116 4.05 12.53 -10.73
C GLU A 116 3.49 13.86 -11.25
N ALA A 117 3.53 14.90 -10.41
CA ALA A 117 3.07 16.24 -10.74
C ALA A 117 1.65 16.27 -11.36
N ALA A 118 0.78 15.38 -10.88
CA ALA A 118 -0.62 15.34 -11.28
C ALA A 118 -1.26 16.74 -11.09
N PRO A 119 -2.21 17.14 -11.95
CA PRO A 119 -2.97 18.36 -11.71
C PRO A 119 -3.83 18.19 -10.45
N LEU A 120 -4.04 19.28 -9.73
CA LEU A 120 -4.95 19.39 -8.60
C LEU A 120 -5.88 20.59 -8.82
N GLN A 121 -7.17 20.33 -8.81
CA GLN A 121 -8.19 21.38 -8.87
C GLN A 121 -9.09 21.30 -7.63
N ILE A 122 -9.47 22.45 -7.11
CA ILE A 122 -10.50 22.57 -6.07
C ILE A 122 -11.67 23.29 -6.70
N GLN A 123 -12.80 22.60 -6.81
CA GLN A 123 -14.02 23.13 -7.40
C GLN A 123 -15.05 23.40 -6.31
N ARG A 124 -15.77 24.50 -6.45
CA ARG A 124 -16.91 24.88 -5.63
C ARG A 124 -18.17 24.71 -6.45
N THR A 125 -19.09 23.88 -5.99
CA THR A 125 -20.40 23.72 -6.62
C THR A 125 -21.33 24.82 -6.11
N THR A 126 -21.83 25.66 -7.02
CA THR A 126 -22.84 26.70 -6.76
C THR A 126 -24.12 26.42 -7.56
N GLU A 127 -25.21 27.14 -7.30
CA GLU A 127 -26.44 27.03 -8.10
C GLU A 127 -26.22 27.37 -9.59
N ALA A 128 -25.20 28.18 -9.91
CA ALA A 128 -24.84 28.57 -11.27
C ALA A 128 -23.91 27.55 -11.98
N GLY A 129 -23.42 26.53 -11.27
CA GLY A 129 -22.47 25.53 -11.79
C GLY A 129 -21.23 25.34 -10.91
N ALA A 130 -20.29 24.51 -11.38
CA ALA A 130 -19.01 24.28 -10.72
C ALA A 130 -18.00 25.38 -11.10
N GLU A 131 -17.45 26.06 -10.11
CA GLU A 131 -16.42 27.09 -10.25
C GLU A 131 -15.08 26.59 -9.73
N VAL A 132 -13.99 26.78 -10.50
CA VAL A 132 -12.64 26.40 -10.05
C VAL A 132 -12.10 27.49 -9.12
N VAL A 133 -11.93 27.14 -7.83
CA VAL A 133 -11.39 28.04 -6.80
C VAL A 133 -9.87 28.02 -6.80
N VAL A 134 -9.28 26.82 -6.96
CA VAL A 134 -7.83 26.64 -7.05
C VAL A 134 -7.51 25.71 -8.20
N GLN A 135 -6.48 26.06 -8.96
CA GLN A 135 -5.87 25.20 -9.96
C GLN A 135 -4.35 25.20 -9.75
N THR A 136 -3.80 24.02 -9.48
CA THR A 136 -2.37 23.84 -9.23
C THR A 136 -1.93 22.43 -9.65
N ARG A 137 -0.70 22.05 -9.33
CA ARG A 137 -0.17 20.70 -9.54
C ARG A 137 0.49 20.20 -8.28
N PHE A 138 0.53 18.89 -8.12
CA PHE A 138 1.36 18.28 -7.11
C PHE A 138 2.85 18.60 -7.36
N PRO A 139 3.68 18.73 -6.32
CA PRO A 139 5.12 18.89 -6.49
C PRO A 139 5.72 17.72 -7.27
N ALA A 140 6.63 18.00 -8.22
CA ALA A 140 7.34 16.95 -8.96
C ALA A 140 8.35 16.20 -8.07
N ALA A 141 8.94 15.11 -8.56
CA ALA A 141 10.12 14.54 -7.92
C ALA A 141 11.21 15.61 -7.85
N GLY A 142 11.85 15.71 -6.70
CA GLY A 142 12.81 16.76 -6.45
C GLY A 142 13.71 16.43 -5.29
N ARG A 143 14.20 17.49 -4.65
CA ARG A 143 15.06 17.44 -3.48
C ARG A 143 14.22 17.80 -2.25
N PRO A 144 13.81 16.80 -1.43
CA PRO A 144 12.95 17.04 -0.27
C PRO A 144 13.56 18.02 0.75
N ASP A 145 14.90 18.11 0.79
CA ASP A 145 15.66 19.05 1.61
C ASP A 145 15.50 20.52 1.16
N ARG A 146 15.09 20.76 -0.09
CA ARG A 146 14.97 22.10 -0.69
C ARG A 146 13.54 22.63 -0.76
N GLY A 147 12.55 21.84 -0.35
CA GLY A 147 11.15 22.24 -0.35
C GLY A 147 10.21 21.13 -0.81
N PRO A 148 8.94 21.46 -1.07
CA PRO A 148 7.91 20.51 -1.50
C PRO A 148 8.36 19.63 -2.67
N SER A 149 8.23 18.31 -2.54
CA SER A 149 8.54 17.35 -3.60
C SER A 149 7.78 16.04 -3.45
N MET A 150 7.53 15.36 -4.57
CA MET A 150 7.14 13.96 -4.58
C MET A 150 8.29 13.09 -4.03
N ILE A 151 7.97 12.18 -3.11
CA ILE A 151 8.91 11.19 -2.58
C ILE A 151 8.77 9.89 -3.41
N PRO A 152 9.85 9.39 -4.04
CA PRO A 152 9.82 8.09 -4.72
C PRO A 152 9.48 6.95 -3.76
N ALA A 153 8.82 5.89 -4.25
CA ALA A 153 8.40 4.76 -3.39
C ALA A 153 9.59 4.09 -2.70
N GLY A 154 10.72 3.92 -3.40
CA GLY A 154 11.94 3.31 -2.85
C GLY A 154 12.77 4.21 -1.92
N MET A 155 12.43 5.49 -1.77
CA MET A 155 13.15 6.44 -0.91
C MET A 155 12.48 6.51 0.47
N PRO A 156 13.17 6.15 1.57
CA PRO A 156 12.61 6.25 2.92
C PRO A 156 12.12 7.67 3.24
N TRP A 157 10.90 7.79 3.74
CA TRP A 157 10.29 9.06 4.11
C TRP A 157 10.11 9.18 5.63
N ILE A 158 10.80 10.15 6.20
CA ILE A 158 10.87 10.38 7.64
C ILE A 158 10.23 11.73 7.97
N VAL A 159 9.31 11.74 8.92
CA VAL A 159 8.71 12.95 9.46
C VAL A 159 9.34 13.24 10.82
N SER A 160 10.02 14.38 10.96
CA SER A 160 10.68 14.77 12.21
C SER A 160 9.89 15.86 12.94
N VAL A 161 9.40 15.53 14.14
CA VAL A 161 8.86 16.47 15.11
C VAL A 161 10.01 16.89 16.04
N GLY A 162 10.71 17.95 15.63
CA GLY A 162 11.94 18.45 16.27
C GLY A 162 13.18 18.37 15.36
N ASP A 163 14.36 18.26 15.97
CA ASP A 163 15.65 18.11 15.29
C ASP A 163 15.67 16.80 14.48
N PRO A 164 15.99 16.80 13.18
CA PRO A 164 16.16 15.57 12.38
C PRO A 164 17.34 14.70 12.81
N LEU A 165 18.12 15.14 13.81
CA LEU A 165 19.26 14.44 14.40
C LEU A 165 20.38 14.12 13.39
N GLY A 166 20.48 14.90 12.32
CA GLY A 166 21.44 14.70 11.23
C GLY A 166 21.03 13.65 10.20
N VAL A 167 19.84 13.05 10.33
CA VAL A 167 19.30 12.08 9.35
C VAL A 167 19.04 12.75 7.99
N ASP A 168 18.71 14.04 8.00
CA ASP A 168 18.57 14.90 6.83
C ASP A 168 19.87 15.10 6.04
N GLN A 169 21.02 14.75 6.63
CA GLN A 169 22.34 14.85 5.99
C GLN A 169 22.77 13.52 5.34
N ILE A 170 22.03 12.42 5.55
CA ILE A 170 22.38 11.12 4.98
C ILE A 170 22.23 11.17 3.45
N GLY A 171 23.33 10.90 2.75
CA GLY A 171 23.38 10.95 1.29
C GLY A 171 23.48 12.37 0.69
N ALA A 172 23.37 13.43 1.49
CA ALA A 172 23.55 14.82 1.05
C ALA A 172 25.03 15.22 1.12
N SER A 173 25.75 15.18 -0.01
CA SER A 173 27.13 15.68 -0.07
C SER A 173 27.15 17.20 -0.31
N ASN A 174 27.79 17.94 0.58
CA ASN A 174 28.04 19.39 0.42
C ASN A 174 29.33 19.71 -0.36
N VAL A 175 30.14 18.70 -0.73
CA VAL A 175 31.54 18.92 -1.18
C VAL A 175 31.73 18.67 -2.68
N LEU A 176 30.87 17.89 -3.35
CA LEU A 176 30.95 17.63 -4.79
C LEU A 176 29.54 17.54 -5.39
N LEU A 177 29.36 18.17 -6.55
CA LEU A 177 28.11 18.32 -7.32
C LEU A 177 27.17 17.09 -7.28
N ASP A 178 25.88 17.36 -7.04
CA ASP A 178 24.72 16.58 -7.50
C ASP A 178 24.51 15.13 -7.02
N LYS A 179 24.98 14.72 -5.84
CA LYS A 179 24.45 13.49 -5.23
C LYS A 179 23.02 13.74 -4.70
N ALA A 180 22.02 13.05 -5.25
CA ALA A 180 20.65 13.10 -4.76
C ALA A 180 20.57 12.49 -3.36
N ALA A 181 19.82 13.13 -2.45
CA ALA A 181 19.54 12.56 -1.13
C ALA A 181 18.87 11.20 -1.29
N HIS A 182 19.26 10.23 -0.47
CA HIS A 182 18.70 8.86 -0.49
C HIS A 182 17.57 8.68 0.52
N ILE A 183 17.35 9.67 1.39
CA ILE A 183 16.33 9.68 2.43
C ILE A 183 15.63 11.03 2.38
N ALA A 184 14.29 11.01 2.42
CA ALA A 184 13.48 12.21 2.51
C ALA A 184 13.17 12.52 3.98
N VAL A 185 13.53 13.72 4.45
CA VAL A 185 13.22 14.16 5.81
C VAL A 185 12.34 15.40 5.77
N THR A 186 11.13 15.28 6.32
CA THR A 186 10.19 16.39 6.47
C THR A 186 10.19 16.88 7.91
N ARG A 187 10.74 18.07 8.14
CA ARG A 187 10.73 18.71 9.46
C ARG A 187 9.38 19.39 9.71
N ILE A 188 8.87 19.25 10.92
CA ILE A 188 7.58 19.81 11.34
C ILE A 188 7.83 20.97 12.31
N ASP A 189 7.51 22.18 11.87
CA ASP A 189 7.67 23.40 12.68
C ASP A 189 6.36 23.84 13.37
N SER A 190 5.21 23.33 12.91
CA SER A 190 3.89 23.63 13.47
C SER A 190 2.98 22.40 13.42
N ALA A 191 2.16 22.23 14.46
CA ALA A 191 1.20 21.15 14.55
C ALA A 191 0.18 21.15 13.40
N ASP A 192 -0.18 22.29 12.84
CA ASP A 192 -1.16 22.40 11.72
C ASP A 192 -0.73 21.67 10.45
N ARG A 193 0.55 21.30 10.35
CA ARG A 193 1.13 20.55 9.23
C ARG A 193 0.91 19.04 9.35
N LEU A 194 0.55 18.56 10.54
CA LEU A 194 0.33 17.15 10.80
C LEU A 194 -1.09 16.72 10.40
N PRO A 195 -1.25 15.53 9.79
CA PRO A 195 -2.56 14.97 9.47
C PRO A 195 -3.50 14.79 10.65
N PHE A 196 -4.78 15.10 10.41
CA PHE A 196 -5.87 14.91 11.39
C PHE A 196 -6.46 13.49 11.34
N GLN A 197 -6.14 12.69 10.31
CA GLN A 197 -6.48 11.28 10.24
C GLN A 197 -5.24 10.45 9.94
N SER A 198 -5.25 9.18 10.38
CA SER A 198 -4.12 8.27 10.15
C SER A 198 -3.83 8.06 8.67
N LEU A 199 -4.83 8.24 7.80
CA LEU A 199 -4.72 8.06 6.36
C LEU A 199 -3.67 9.01 5.76
N GLY A 200 -3.46 10.19 6.35
CA GLY A 200 -2.47 11.16 5.86
C GLY A 200 -1.03 10.83 6.22
N TYR A 201 -0.80 9.84 7.08
CA TYR A 201 0.51 9.26 7.33
C TYR A 201 0.78 8.06 6.42
N ASP A 202 -0.13 7.71 5.50
CA ASP A 202 0.13 6.63 4.56
C ASP A 202 1.29 7.01 3.62
N GLY A 203 2.25 6.09 3.52
CA GLY A 203 3.51 6.33 2.83
C GLY A 203 4.61 6.98 3.69
N VAL A 204 4.35 7.39 4.93
CA VAL A 204 5.44 7.74 5.87
C VAL A 204 6.03 6.44 6.42
N ASP A 205 7.36 6.31 6.40
CA ASP A 205 8.03 5.10 6.90
C ASP A 205 8.45 5.23 8.37
N LEU A 206 8.77 6.45 8.83
CA LEU A 206 9.20 6.72 10.20
C LEU A 206 8.74 8.10 10.67
N VAL A 207 8.23 8.19 11.91
CA VAL A 207 8.07 9.46 12.62
C VAL A 207 9.13 9.54 13.72
N MET A 208 9.85 10.66 13.83
CA MET A 208 10.83 10.92 14.87
C MET A 208 10.32 12.00 15.83
N ILE A 209 10.43 11.76 17.14
CA ILE A 209 10.05 12.71 18.18
C ILE A 209 11.22 12.89 19.16
N ASN A 210 11.58 14.14 19.43
CA ASN A 210 12.60 14.49 20.41
C ASN A 210 12.26 15.74 21.21
N ALA A 211 13.16 16.12 22.13
CA ALA A 211 12.92 17.20 23.08
C ALA A 211 12.70 18.57 22.42
N THR A 212 13.40 18.90 21.32
CA THR A 212 13.12 20.14 20.56
C THR A 212 11.75 20.16 19.90
N GLY A 213 11.10 19.00 19.68
CA GLY A 213 9.76 18.89 19.12
C GLY A 213 8.62 19.21 20.10
N VAL A 214 8.92 19.39 21.39
CA VAL A 214 7.91 19.60 22.44
C VAL A 214 6.92 20.75 22.15
N PRO A 215 7.33 21.92 21.64
CA PRO A 215 6.37 22.98 21.30
C PRO A 215 5.33 22.56 20.25
N VAL A 216 5.71 21.71 19.30
CA VAL A 216 4.78 21.15 18.31
C VAL A 216 3.81 20.18 18.98
N LEU A 217 4.31 19.32 19.87
CA LEU A 217 3.47 18.38 20.64
C LEU A 217 2.47 19.11 21.53
N GLU A 218 2.89 20.18 22.21
CA GLU A 218 2.02 21.04 23.04
C GLU A 218 0.88 21.68 22.21
N ALA A 219 1.12 21.96 20.93
CA ALA A 219 0.14 22.54 20.01
C ALA A 219 -0.72 21.52 19.27
N MET A 220 -0.43 20.22 19.37
CA MET A 220 -1.22 19.18 18.70
C MET A 220 -2.63 19.08 19.27
N THR A 221 -3.61 18.98 18.38
CA THR A 221 -4.98 18.66 18.78
C THR A 221 -5.12 17.18 19.13
N GLY A 222 -6.13 16.83 19.94
CA GLY A 222 -6.41 15.42 20.27
C GLY A 222 -6.66 14.56 19.02
N ALA A 223 -7.26 15.13 17.96
CA ALA A 223 -7.48 14.42 16.70
C ALA A 223 -6.16 14.06 15.99
N GLN A 224 -5.17 14.96 15.99
CA GLN A 224 -3.85 14.70 15.39
C GLN A 224 -3.05 13.70 16.20
N ALA A 225 -3.12 13.76 17.53
CA ALA A 225 -2.51 12.77 18.41
C ALA A 225 -3.13 11.38 18.18
N ASP A 226 -4.46 11.30 18.13
CA ASP A 226 -5.18 10.07 17.83
C ASP A 226 -4.80 9.53 16.44
N ALA A 227 -4.72 10.40 15.43
CA ALA A 227 -4.31 10.01 14.08
C ALA A 227 -2.92 9.34 14.05
N LEU A 228 -1.94 9.92 14.74
CA LEU A 228 -0.59 9.38 14.84
C LEU A 228 -0.56 8.05 15.61
N VAL A 229 -1.24 7.96 16.75
CA VAL A 229 -1.34 6.72 17.54
C VAL A 229 -2.04 5.62 16.74
N SER A 230 -3.07 5.97 16.00
CA SER A 230 -3.85 5.04 15.18
C SER A 230 -3.04 4.54 13.98
N TRP A 231 -2.21 5.39 13.38
CA TRP A 231 -1.21 5.00 12.36
C TRP A 231 -0.15 4.05 12.95
N LEU A 232 0.43 4.38 14.11
CA LEU A 232 1.39 3.54 14.81
C LEU A 232 0.82 2.14 15.11
N ARG A 233 -0.37 2.07 15.73
CA ARG A 233 -1.05 0.79 16.04
C ARG A 233 -1.35 -0.06 14.81
N ARG A 234 -1.39 0.54 13.61
CA ARG A 234 -1.64 -0.13 12.34
C ARG A 234 -0.40 -0.38 11.49
N GLY A 235 0.80 -0.30 12.07
CA GLY A 235 2.04 -0.65 11.36
C GLY A 235 3.02 0.50 11.14
N GLY A 236 2.75 1.69 11.68
CA GLY A 236 3.72 2.78 11.65
C GLY A 236 4.94 2.52 12.53
N HIS A 237 6.04 3.23 12.25
CA HIS A 237 7.26 3.22 13.08
C HIS A 237 7.44 4.57 13.76
N LEU A 238 7.56 4.57 15.08
CA LEU A 238 7.88 5.76 15.86
C LEU A 238 9.26 5.65 16.50
N PHE A 239 10.14 6.62 16.28
CA PHE A 239 11.42 6.74 17.00
C PHE A 239 11.33 7.89 18.00
N VAL A 240 11.63 7.62 19.27
CA VAL A 240 11.52 8.61 20.35
C VAL A 240 12.79 8.66 21.19
N THR A 241 13.21 9.88 21.52
CA THR A 241 14.27 10.14 22.49
C THR A 241 13.67 10.61 23.82
N LEU A 242 14.02 9.93 24.91
CA LEU A 242 13.51 10.18 26.26
C LEU A 242 14.68 10.29 27.26
N GLY A 243 15.32 11.46 27.26
CA GLY A 243 16.42 11.83 28.15
C GLY A 243 16.00 12.76 29.30
N GLU A 244 16.73 13.85 29.48
CA GLU A 244 16.51 14.84 30.54
C GLU A 244 15.18 15.60 30.38
N ALA A 245 14.71 15.79 29.14
CA ALA A 245 13.47 16.48 28.83
C ALA A 245 12.22 15.58 28.93
N THR A 246 12.36 14.31 29.31
CA THR A 246 11.27 13.32 29.34
C THR A 246 10.00 13.85 30.02
N GLU A 247 10.12 14.46 31.21
CA GLU A 247 8.95 14.96 31.94
C GLU A 247 8.15 15.98 31.12
N ARG A 248 8.84 16.89 30.43
CA ARG A 248 8.19 17.89 29.57
C ARG A 248 7.58 17.25 28.33
N THR A 249 8.29 16.32 27.69
CA THR A 249 7.79 15.58 26.53
C THR A 249 6.52 14.80 26.87
N LEU A 250 6.46 14.14 28.03
CA LEU A 250 5.30 13.38 28.47
C LEU A 250 4.15 14.27 28.95
N GLN A 251 4.42 15.46 29.48
CA GLN A 251 3.38 16.47 29.74
C GLN A 251 2.73 16.97 28.44
N ALA A 252 3.53 17.21 27.40
CA ALA A 252 3.06 17.65 26.08
C ALA A 252 2.35 16.52 25.31
N ALA A 253 2.82 15.28 25.46
CA ALA A 253 2.28 14.09 24.81
C ALA A 253 1.96 12.98 25.83
N PRO A 254 0.89 13.11 26.65
CA PRO A 254 0.52 12.09 27.64
C PRO A 254 0.20 10.73 27.02
N TRP A 255 -0.27 10.73 25.77
CA TRP A 255 -0.56 9.52 25.00
C TRP A 255 0.68 8.63 24.84
N LEU A 256 1.90 9.18 24.86
CA LEU A 256 3.12 8.41 24.71
C LEU A 256 3.34 7.45 25.89
N VAL A 257 2.94 7.85 27.11
CA VAL A 257 3.02 6.98 28.30
C VAL A 257 2.15 5.74 28.11
N SER A 258 0.96 5.90 27.51
CA SER A 258 0.04 4.78 27.27
C SER A 258 0.55 3.76 26.25
N LEU A 259 1.56 4.12 25.46
CA LEU A 259 2.19 3.23 24.47
C LEU A 259 3.43 2.55 25.02
N LEU A 260 4.06 3.10 26.06
CA LEU A 260 5.29 2.55 26.60
C LEU A 260 4.98 1.65 27.80
N PRO A 261 5.66 0.49 27.92
CA PRO A 261 5.45 -0.38 29.07
C PRO A 261 6.22 0.12 30.30
N VAL A 262 5.97 1.36 30.74
CA VAL A 262 6.66 2.00 31.86
C VAL A 262 5.66 2.24 32.99
N GLU A 263 5.88 1.63 34.16
CA GLU A 263 5.04 1.78 35.35
C GLU A 263 5.21 3.17 35.99
N ASP A 264 6.47 3.59 36.19
CA ASP A 264 6.84 4.86 36.82
C ASP A 264 7.85 5.62 35.96
N VAL A 265 7.51 6.86 35.60
CA VAL A 265 8.42 7.76 34.90
C VAL A 265 9.45 8.28 35.90
N THR A 266 10.62 7.65 35.91
CA THR A 266 11.74 8.05 36.77
C THR A 266 12.99 8.26 35.94
N LEU A 267 13.68 9.39 36.20
CA LEU A 267 14.96 9.69 35.59
C LEU A 267 16.10 9.03 36.38
N SER A 268 16.97 8.33 35.65
CA SER A 268 18.17 7.71 36.20
C SER A 268 19.42 8.25 35.51
N ARG A 269 20.55 8.27 36.24
CA ARG A 269 21.85 8.65 35.70
C ARG A 269 22.54 7.44 35.08
N TYR A 270 22.92 7.54 33.81
CA TYR A 270 23.50 6.46 33.02
C TYR A 270 24.98 6.68 32.70
N ASP A 271 25.71 5.57 32.63
CA ASP A 271 27.08 5.51 32.13
C ASP A 271 27.02 5.37 30.59
N PRO A 272 27.65 6.29 29.82
CA PRO A 272 27.55 6.30 28.37
C PRO A 272 28.40 5.23 27.66
N ALA A 273 29.23 4.47 28.39
CA ALA A 273 30.11 3.45 27.81
C ALA A 273 29.38 2.46 26.88
N ALA A 274 28.09 2.19 27.12
CA ALA A 274 27.30 1.33 26.25
C ALA A 274 26.94 1.99 24.90
N PHE A 275 26.71 3.31 24.84
CA PHE A 275 26.56 4.01 23.56
C PHE A 275 27.88 4.05 22.80
N GLU A 276 28.99 4.35 23.49
CA GLU A 276 30.34 4.37 22.90
C GLU A 276 30.72 3.00 22.32
N THR A 277 30.44 1.91 23.06
CA THR A 277 30.70 0.54 22.60
C THR A 277 29.81 0.17 21.42
N PHE A 278 28.52 0.56 21.47
CA PHE A 278 27.56 0.26 20.41
C PHE A 278 27.96 0.92 19.08
N THR A 279 28.40 2.19 19.12
CA THR A 279 28.88 2.91 17.93
C THR A 279 30.35 2.69 17.62
N SER A 280 31.10 1.93 18.44
CA SER A 280 32.56 1.82 18.37
C SER A 280 33.28 3.19 18.42
N SER A 281 32.71 4.17 19.13
CA SER A 281 33.26 5.52 19.29
C SER A 281 34.52 5.53 20.14
N GLN A 282 35.46 6.41 19.80
CA GLN A 282 36.65 6.72 20.63
C GLN A 282 36.50 8.05 21.38
N THR A 283 35.39 8.76 21.15
CA THR A 283 35.11 10.06 21.77
C THR A 283 34.24 9.82 23.01
N PRO A 284 34.77 10.08 24.23
CA PRO A 284 34.02 9.83 25.45
C PRO A 284 32.85 10.80 25.58
N LEU A 285 31.73 10.28 26.05
CA LEU A 285 30.53 11.04 26.41
C LEU A 285 30.49 11.28 27.93
N ASP A 286 29.82 12.35 28.32
CA ASP A 286 29.53 12.61 29.72
C ASP A 286 28.31 11.81 30.21
N VAL A 287 28.27 11.56 31.52
CA VAL A 287 27.10 10.98 32.20
C VAL A 287 25.85 11.80 31.86
N PHE A 288 24.78 11.10 31.49
CA PHE A 288 23.49 11.71 31.14
C PHE A 288 22.35 11.14 31.99
N GLN A 289 21.18 11.76 31.86
CA GLN A 289 19.95 11.27 32.49
C GLN A 289 18.94 10.87 31.42
N GLY A 290 18.12 9.87 31.76
CA GLY A 290 17.01 9.47 30.92
C GLY A 290 16.03 8.56 31.65
N ILE A 291 14.98 8.19 30.94
CA ILE A 291 13.93 7.33 31.48
C ILE A 291 14.44 5.91 31.72
N LYS A 292 13.96 5.28 32.79
CA LYS A 292 14.18 3.86 33.04
C LYS A 292 13.26 2.99 32.18
N LEU A 293 13.85 2.31 31.20
CA LEU A 293 13.15 1.33 30.37
C LEU A 293 13.10 -0.07 31.01
N PRO A 294 11.99 -0.82 30.85
CA PRO A 294 11.90 -2.22 31.28
C PRO A 294 12.81 -3.11 30.44
N ARG A 295 13.37 -4.16 31.08
CA ARG A 295 14.33 -5.08 30.45
C ARG A 295 13.69 -6.30 29.79
N ARG A 296 12.47 -6.67 30.21
CA ARG A 296 11.82 -7.94 29.84
C ARG A 296 10.64 -7.74 28.89
N GLU A 297 10.41 -6.52 28.46
CA GLU A 297 9.36 -6.12 27.54
C GLU A 297 10.04 -5.52 26.31
N GLY A 298 9.63 -5.95 25.12
CA GLY A 298 10.27 -5.55 23.87
C GLY A 298 11.66 -6.15 23.63
N ARG A 299 12.26 -5.73 22.51
CA ARG A 299 13.61 -6.12 22.06
C ARG A 299 14.62 -5.09 22.56
N VAL A 300 15.51 -5.50 23.46
CA VAL A 300 16.61 -4.64 23.93
C VAL A 300 17.63 -4.47 22.82
N LEU A 301 17.85 -3.22 22.39
CA LEU A 301 18.86 -2.86 21.38
C LEU A 301 20.20 -2.54 22.05
N ILE A 302 20.17 -1.76 23.15
CA ILE A 302 21.36 -1.30 23.85
C ILE A 302 21.21 -1.59 25.34
N SER A 303 22.09 -2.45 25.86
CA SER A 303 22.18 -2.77 27.29
C SER A 303 23.37 -2.04 27.90
N GLY A 304 23.11 -1.22 28.92
CA GLY A 304 24.12 -0.45 29.62
C GLY A 304 24.01 -0.55 31.14
N ARG A 305 24.50 0.47 31.82
CA ARG A 305 24.52 0.55 33.28
C ARG A 305 24.19 1.96 33.75
N THR A 306 23.63 2.05 34.95
CA THR A 306 23.57 3.31 35.70
C THR A 306 24.95 3.66 36.28
N THR A 307 25.13 4.90 36.70
CA THR A 307 26.33 5.33 37.45
C THR A 307 26.52 4.56 38.77
N ARG A 308 25.44 3.99 39.32
CA ARG A 308 25.47 3.07 40.47
C ARG A 308 25.80 1.62 40.08
N ARG A 309 26.26 1.39 38.85
CA ARG A 309 26.67 0.09 38.28
C ARG A 309 25.55 -0.96 38.19
N VAL A 310 24.29 -0.53 38.26
CA VAL A 310 23.11 -1.39 38.05
C VAL A 310 22.84 -1.53 36.56
N SER A 311 22.60 -2.75 36.07
CA SER A 311 22.25 -3.01 34.67
C SER A 311 20.97 -2.26 34.28
N ALA A 312 21.00 -1.62 33.11
CA ALA A 312 19.90 -0.84 32.57
C ALA A 312 19.78 -1.01 31.06
N VAL A 313 18.60 -0.70 30.52
CA VAL A 313 18.36 -0.66 29.08
C VAL A 313 18.47 0.79 28.64
N LEU A 314 19.34 1.05 27.66
CA LEU A 314 19.54 2.40 27.13
C LEU A 314 18.83 2.64 25.79
N GLY A 315 18.50 1.56 25.08
CA GLY A 315 17.72 1.59 23.86
C GLY A 315 16.92 0.29 23.69
N ALA A 316 15.65 0.41 23.35
CA ALA A 316 14.77 -0.74 23.14
C ALA A 316 13.72 -0.46 22.08
N ASP A 317 13.20 -1.54 21.51
CA ASP A 317 12.16 -1.54 20.50
C ASP A 317 10.94 -2.28 21.04
N TYR A 318 9.79 -1.61 21.06
CA TYR A 318 8.54 -2.15 21.58
C TYR A 318 7.51 -2.25 20.47
N VAL A 319 6.76 -3.34 20.44
CA VAL A 319 5.73 -3.55 19.41
C VAL A 319 4.37 -3.11 19.93
N ILE A 320 3.76 -2.14 19.25
CA ILE A 320 2.49 -1.50 19.61
C ILE A 320 1.47 -1.71 18.50
N GLY A 321 0.44 -2.51 18.78
CA GLY A 321 -0.44 -2.96 17.71
C GLY A 321 0.33 -3.82 16.71
N LEU A 322 0.30 -3.38 15.45
CA LEU A 322 1.04 -3.93 14.33
C LEU A 322 2.30 -3.12 13.97
N GLY A 323 2.55 -1.99 14.66
CA GLY A 323 3.74 -1.16 14.46
C GLY A 323 4.71 -1.27 15.62
N HIS A 324 5.69 -0.38 15.65
CA HIS A 324 6.76 -0.42 16.64
C HIS A 324 7.24 0.97 17.04
N ILE A 325 7.70 1.06 18.29
CA ILE A 325 8.28 2.24 18.89
C ILE A 325 9.69 1.94 19.36
N THR A 326 10.65 2.61 18.76
CA THR A 326 12.06 2.54 19.13
C THR A 326 12.40 3.70 20.04
N VAL A 327 12.88 3.39 21.24
CA VAL A 327 13.12 4.37 22.31
C VAL A 327 14.59 4.39 22.67
N VAL A 328 15.17 5.59 22.75
CA VAL A 328 16.52 5.82 23.29
C VAL A 328 16.41 6.68 24.55
N THR A 329 17.07 6.23 25.62
CA THR A 329 17.05 6.87 26.97
C THR A 329 17.91 8.14 27.08
N ALA A 330 18.05 8.90 25.99
CA ALA A 330 18.89 10.09 25.95
C ALA A 330 18.31 11.11 24.97
N ASP A 331 18.44 12.41 25.29
CA ASP A 331 18.07 13.52 24.41
C ASP A 331 19.19 13.76 23.40
N LEU A 332 19.09 13.14 22.23
CA LEU A 332 20.14 13.17 21.19
C LEU A 332 20.29 14.54 20.50
N ASP A 333 19.38 15.47 20.76
CA ASP A 333 19.35 16.86 20.30
C ASP A 333 20.09 17.82 21.24
N ARG A 334 20.43 17.38 22.47
CA ARG A 334 21.18 18.22 23.41
C ARG A 334 22.64 18.42 22.96
N PRO A 335 23.29 19.55 23.32
CA PRO A 335 24.66 19.86 22.90
C PRO A 335 25.67 18.73 23.09
N ARG A 336 25.56 17.95 24.18
CA ARG A 336 26.46 16.82 24.46
C ARG A 336 26.43 15.71 23.40
N PHE A 337 25.26 15.42 22.83
CA PHE A 337 25.10 14.44 21.77
C PHE A 337 25.19 15.10 20.39
N ALA A 338 24.67 16.31 20.24
CA ALA A 338 24.75 17.05 18.98
C ALA A 338 26.20 17.33 18.54
N GLN A 339 27.12 17.49 19.49
CA GLN A 339 28.57 17.64 19.23
C GLN A 339 29.31 16.30 19.16
N TRP A 340 28.66 15.19 19.48
CA TRP A 340 29.27 13.86 19.45
C TRP A 340 29.33 13.34 18.01
N PRO A 341 30.52 13.04 17.46
CA PRO A 341 30.68 12.67 16.05
C PRO A 341 29.86 11.44 15.65
N GLU A 342 29.77 10.44 16.53
CA GLU A 342 29.11 9.16 16.25
C GLU A 342 27.59 9.18 16.53
N ARG A 343 26.99 10.36 16.74
CA ARG A 343 25.53 10.50 16.96
C ARG A 343 24.72 9.89 15.80
N LEU A 344 25.09 10.19 14.56
CA LEU A 344 24.36 9.70 13.39
C LEU A 344 24.49 8.17 13.24
N ASP A 345 25.66 7.62 13.57
CA ASP A 345 25.89 6.17 13.53
C ASP A 345 25.07 5.44 14.60
N LEU A 346 24.91 6.03 15.79
CA LEU A 346 23.98 5.52 16.80
C LEU A 346 22.57 5.40 16.23
N ILE A 347 22.09 6.45 15.56
CA ILE A 347 20.72 6.50 15.02
C ILE A 347 20.56 5.49 13.88
N LYS A 348 21.53 5.43 12.95
CA LYS A 348 21.54 4.43 11.86
C LYS A 348 21.45 3.01 12.39
N GLN A 349 22.23 2.66 13.41
CA GLN A 349 22.22 1.32 13.98
C GLN A 349 20.97 1.01 14.81
N VAL A 350 20.39 2.01 15.49
CA VAL A 350 19.17 1.84 16.29
C VAL A 350 17.92 1.69 15.41
N VAL A 351 17.81 2.50 14.35
CA VAL A 351 16.67 2.47 13.43
C VAL A 351 16.82 1.33 12.39
N GLY A 352 18.05 0.99 12.01
CA GLY A 352 18.37 -0.15 11.14
C GLY A 352 18.14 0.14 9.65
N GLU A 353 17.56 -0.83 8.94
CA GLU A 353 17.47 -0.88 7.47
C GLU A 353 16.86 0.37 6.82
N LEU A 354 15.98 1.10 7.52
CA LEU A 354 15.36 2.32 6.99
C LEU A 354 16.38 3.44 6.73
N LEU A 355 17.51 3.45 7.45
CA LEU A 355 18.56 4.47 7.33
C LEU A 355 19.84 3.95 6.67
N GLU A 356 19.86 2.68 6.25
CA GLU A 356 20.99 2.13 5.51
C GLU A 356 21.05 2.72 4.11
N GLU A 357 22.23 3.23 3.71
CA GLU A 357 22.45 3.69 2.35
C GLU A 357 22.39 2.51 1.39
N GLN A 358 21.28 2.37 0.67
CA GLN A 358 21.22 1.44 -0.44
C GLN A 358 22.10 1.95 -1.58
N THR A 359 23.20 1.24 -1.84
CA THR A 359 24.03 1.51 -3.01
C THR A 359 23.21 1.26 -4.28
N GLY A 360 22.84 2.34 -4.97
CA GLY A 360 21.98 2.36 -6.16
C GLY A 360 22.50 1.56 -7.38
N GLU A 361 23.59 0.81 -7.24
CA GLU A 361 24.12 -0.08 -8.26
C GLU A 361 23.25 -1.35 -8.45
N ARG A 362 22.40 -1.67 -7.47
CA ARG A 362 21.48 -2.83 -7.51
C ARG A 362 20.29 -2.65 -8.46
N ASP A 363 19.97 -1.40 -8.77
CA ASP A 363 18.84 -1.02 -9.62
C ASP A 363 19.00 -1.46 -11.10
N SER A 364 20.23 -1.86 -11.49
CA SER A 364 20.62 -2.31 -12.83
C SER A 364 20.29 -3.77 -13.16
N ARG A 365 19.75 -4.55 -12.20
CA ARG A 365 19.46 -6.00 -12.38
C ARG A 365 18.06 -6.35 -12.90
N THR A 366 17.21 -5.38 -13.26
CA THR A 366 15.84 -5.59 -13.78
C THR A 366 15.80 -6.03 -15.25
N GLY A 367 16.54 -7.08 -15.61
CA GLY A 367 16.65 -7.55 -17.00
C GLY A 367 15.52 -8.47 -17.50
N SER A 368 14.63 -8.98 -16.63
CA SER A 368 13.65 -10.01 -17.00
C SER A 368 12.18 -9.56 -16.97
N THR A 369 11.83 -8.50 -16.24
CA THR A 369 10.45 -7.98 -16.12
C THR A 369 10.41 -6.48 -16.31
N SER A 370 9.26 -5.95 -16.75
CA SER A 370 9.05 -4.52 -16.91
C SER A 370 8.91 -3.79 -15.57
N PHE A 371 8.62 -4.50 -14.48
CA PHE A 371 8.43 -3.95 -13.14
C PHE A 371 9.57 -4.30 -12.17
N SER A 372 9.77 -3.48 -11.15
CA SER A 372 10.81 -3.61 -10.12
C SER A 372 10.29 -3.99 -8.73
N ASP A 373 8.98 -4.08 -8.51
CA ASP A 373 8.37 -4.31 -7.18
C ASP A 373 7.42 -5.52 -7.17
N LEU A 374 7.23 -6.14 -6.00
CA LEU A 374 6.24 -7.20 -5.78
C LEU A 374 4.81 -6.76 -6.10
N ALA A 375 4.49 -5.47 -5.96
CA ALA A 375 3.21 -4.92 -6.39
C ALA A 375 3.00 -5.12 -7.90
N GLY A 376 4.01 -4.87 -8.73
CA GLY A 376 3.95 -5.16 -10.18
C GLY A 376 3.69 -6.65 -10.47
N GLN A 377 4.33 -7.55 -9.72
CA GLN A 377 4.07 -8.99 -9.84
C GLN A 377 2.64 -9.36 -9.45
N MET A 378 2.13 -8.83 -8.32
CA MET A 378 0.77 -9.07 -7.88
C MET A 378 -0.27 -8.49 -8.85
N ARG A 379 -0.03 -7.32 -9.44
CA ARG A 379 -0.86 -6.80 -10.56
C ARG A 379 -0.93 -7.82 -11.69
N GLY A 380 0.21 -8.38 -12.09
CA GLY A 380 0.29 -9.40 -13.13
C GLY A 380 -0.47 -10.70 -12.80
N VAL A 381 -0.53 -11.07 -11.51
CA VAL A 381 -1.35 -12.20 -10.99
C VAL A 381 -2.84 -11.86 -11.05
N LEU A 382 -3.24 -10.67 -10.58
CA LEU A 382 -4.64 -10.26 -10.54
C LEU A 382 -5.22 -10.05 -11.94
N ASP A 383 -4.40 -9.64 -12.91
CA ASP A 383 -4.81 -9.46 -14.31
C ASP A 383 -5.02 -10.79 -15.09
N GLN A 384 -4.92 -11.93 -14.41
CA GLN A 384 -5.16 -13.25 -14.99
C GLN A 384 -6.63 -13.68 -14.92
N PHE A 385 -7.44 -13.23 -15.87
CA PHE A 385 -8.86 -13.60 -15.94
C PHE A 385 -9.11 -14.88 -16.75
N VAL A 386 -9.91 -15.79 -16.19
CA VAL A 386 -10.29 -17.07 -16.84
C VAL A 386 -11.13 -16.84 -18.10
N ILE A 387 -11.94 -15.78 -18.11
CA ILE A 387 -12.80 -15.40 -19.25
C ILE A 387 -11.98 -14.99 -20.48
N LYS A 388 -10.72 -14.55 -20.29
CA LYS A 388 -9.82 -14.14 -21.37
C LYS A 388 -9.16 -15.38 -21.98
N PRO A 389 -9.41 -15.71 -23.25
CA PRO A 389 -8.70 -16.81 -23.90
C PRO A 389 -7.20 -16.51 -23.95
N ARG A 390 -6.39 -17.42 -23.38
CA ARG A 390 -4.93 -17.35 -23.46
C ARG A 390 -4.46 -18.02 -24.74
N PHE A 391 -4.06 -17.24 -25.73
CA PHE A 391 -3.38 -17.77 -26.90
C PHE A 391 -1.88 -17.87 -26.62
N ARG A 392 -1.34 -19.08 -26.70
CA ARG A 392 0.11 -19.25 -26.81
C ARG A 392 0.55 -18.61 -28.11
N PHE A 393 1.69 -17.91 -28.10
CA PHE A 393 2.26 -17.30 -29.30
C PHE A 393 2.38 -18.30 -30.47
N SER A 394 2.67 -19.57 -30.17
CA SER A 394 2.70 -20.64 -31.18
C SER A 394 1.39 -20.79 -31.96
N VAL A 395 0.24 -20.64 -31.32
CA VAL A 395 -1.08 -20.72 -31.99
C VAL A 395 -1.25 -19.56 -32.95
N VAL A 396 -0.87 -18.35 -32.54
CA VAL A 396 -0.90 -17.16 -33.41
C VAL A 396 0.01 -17.37 -34.62
N SER A 397 1.24 -17.85 -34.41
CA SER A 397 2.18 -18.14 -35.50
C SER A 397 1.64 -19.19 -36.47
N VAL A 398 1.01 -20.25 -35.97
CA VAL A 398 0.38 -21.28 -36.82
C VAL A 398 -0.78 -20.68 -37.63
N VAL A 399 -1.62 -19.83 -37.03
CA VAL A 399 -2.72 -19.16 -37.73
C VAL A 399 -2.19 -18.21 -38.81
N VAL A 400 -1.15 -17.44 -38.53
CA VAL A 400 -0.51 -16.54 -39.51
C VAL A 400 0.13 -17.36 -40.64
N MET A 401 0.82 -18.45 -40.30
CA MET A 401 1.43 -19.34 -41.30
C MET A 401 0.36 -20.02 -42.17
N LEU A 402 -0.75 -20.45 -41.57
CA LEU A 402 -1.92 -20.96 -42.27
C LEU A 402 -2.49 -19.90 -43.20
N LEU A 403 -2.66 -18.65 -42.73
CA LEU A 403 -3.16 -17.54 -43.55
C LEU A 403 -2.27 -17.28 -44.77
N ILE A 404 -0.94 -17.23 -44.58
CA ILE A 404 0.02 -17.04 -45.67
C ILE A 404 -0.04 -18.21 -46.66
N ALA A 405 -0.12 -19.45 -46.15
CA ALA A 405 -0.27 -20.64 -46.98
C ALA A 405 -1.60 -20.63 -47.75
N LEU A 406 -2.67 -20.17 -47.11
CA LEU A 406 -4.02 -20.12 -47.68
C LEU A 406 -4.11 -19.08 -48.79
N ILE A 407 -3.54 -17.88 -48.62
CA ILE A 407 -3.54 -16.80 -49.61
C ILE A 407 -2.61 -17.10 -50.80
N GLY A 408 -1.42 -17.68 -50.54
CA GLY A 408 -0.41 -17.86 -51.58
C GLY A 408 -0.52 -19.21 -52.28
N PRO A 409 0.17 -20.25 -51.77
CA PRO A 409 0.31 -21.52 -52.47
C PRO A 409 -1.01 -22.29 -52.59
N LEU A 410 -1.86 -22.33 -51.55
CA LEU A 410 -3.11 -23.11 -51.61
C LEU A 410 -4.13 -22.48 -52.56
N ASP A 411 -4.34 -21.16 -52.52
CA ASP A 411 -5.28 -20.49 -53.43
C ASP A 411 -4.82 -20.64 -54.89
N TYR A 412 -3.51 -20.45 -55.16
CA TYR A 412 -2.95 -20.68 -56.49
C TYR A 412 -3.16 -22.12 -56.99
N LEU A 413 -2.93 -23.12 -56.12
CA LEU A 413 -3.16 -24.53 -56.47
C LEU A 413 -4.64 -24.80 -56.73
N LEU A 414 -5.55 -24.29 -55.89
CA LEU A 414 -6.99 -24.49 -56.04
C LEU A 414 -7.50 -23.89 -57.35
N ILE A 415 -7.12 -22.64 -57.63
CA ILE A 415 -7.60 -21.89 -58.79
C ILE A 415 -6.99 -22.44 -60.08
N ASN A 416 -5.69 -22.71 -60.10
CA ASN A 416 -4.98 -23.06 -61.33
C ASN A 416 -5.06 -24.57 -61.65
N ARG A 417 -5.07 -25.44 -60.63
CA ARG A 417 -5.11 -26.90 -60.83
C ARG A 417 -6.53 -27.47 -60.88
N VAL A 418 -7.44 -26.96 -60.05
CA VAL A 418 -8.77 -27.58 -59.87
C VAL A 418 -9.85 -26.86 -60.69
N TRP A 419 -9.86 -25.52 -60.73
CA TRP A 419 -10.93 -24.75 -61.38
C TRP A 419 -10.53 -24.11 -62.73
N GLY A 420 -9.24 -24.01 -63.03
CA GLY A 420 -8.71 -23.57 -64.34
C GLY A 420 -9.09 -22.15 -64.76
N LYS A 421 -9.62 -21.32 -63.84
CA LYS A 421 -10.11 -19.97 -64.13
C LYS A 421 -9.42 -18.94 -63.22
N PRO A 422 -8.37 -18.24 -63.69
CA PRO A 422 -7.55 -17.37 -62.86
C PRO A 422 -8.30 -16.15 -62.27
N LEU A 423 -9.45 -15.77 -62.83
CA LEU A 423 -10.30 -14.69 -62.30
C LEU A 423 -11.01 -15.04 -60.99
N LEU A 424 -11.10 -16.33 -60.60
CA LEU A 424 -11.73 -16.74 -59.34
C LEU A 424 -10.96 -16.32 -58.08
N GLY A 425 -9.65 -16.02 -58.21
CA GLY A 425 -8.83 -15.52 -57.11
C GLY A 425 -9.35 -14.21 -56.48
N TRP A 426 -10.03 -13.39 -57.28
CA TRP A 426 -10.65 -12.15 -56.80
C TRP A 426 -11.82 -12.39 -55.86
N VAL A 427 -12.41 -13.59 -55.85
CA VAL A 427 -13.53 -13.97 -54.97
C VAL A 427 -13.05 -14.84 -53.82
N THR A 428 -12.14 -15.78 -54.07
CA THR A 428 -11.63 -16.71 -53.04
C THR A 428 -10.83 -15.97 -51.98
N PHE A 429 -10.03 -14.96 -52.35
CA PHE A 429 -9.27 -14.15 -51.41
C PHE A 429 -10.14 -13.43 -50.36
N PRO A 430 -11.12 -12.58 -50.73
CA PRO A 430 -11.98 -11.93 -49.75
C PRO A 430 -12.83 -12.93 -48.95
N LEU A 431 -13.29 -14.03 -49.57
CA LEU A 431 -14.04 -15.06 -48.86
C LEU A 431 -13.20 -15.72 -47.75
N MET A 432 -11.96 -16.10 -48.06
CA MET A 432 -11.04 -16.68 -47.08
C MET A 432 -10.69 -15.71 -45.96
N ALA A 433 -10.49 -14.43 -46.30
CA ALA A 433 -10.26 -13.38 -45.30
C ALA A 433 -11.47 -13.23 -44.36
N ILE A 434 -12.70 -13.26 -44.89
CA ILE A 434 -13.93 -13.21 -44.09
C ILE A 434 -14.04 -14.45 -43.20
N LEU A 435 -13.84 -15.66 -43.74
CA LEU A 435 -13.92 -16.90 -42.98
C LEU A 435 -12.91 -16.93 -41.83
N LEU A 436 -11.67 -16.51 -42.08
CA LEU A 436 -10.66 -16.44 -41.02
C LEU A 436 -11.01 -15.36 -39.99
N SER A 437 -11.52 -14.21 -40.42
CA SER A 437 -11.95 -13.16 -39.50
C SER A 437 -13.09 -13.64 -38.59
N VAL A 438 -14.10 -14.31 -39.15
CA VAL A 438 -15.19 -14.93 -38.38
C VAL A 438 -14.65 -15.98 -37.41
N PHE A 439 -13.74 -16.85 -37.86
CA PHE A 439 -13.11 -17.84 -36.99
C PHE A 439 -12.35 -17.19 -35.83
N LEU A 440 -11.58 -16.12 -36.09
CA LEU A 440 -10.87 -15.38 -35.05
C LEU A 440 -11.82 -14.69 -34.07
N VAL A 441 -12.94 -14.13 -34.55
CA VAL A 441 -13.98 -13.53 -33.69
C VAL A 441 -14.62 -14.57 -32.78
N ILE A 442 -14.96 -15.76 -33.33
CA ILE A 442 -15.52 -16.87 -32.54
C ILE A 442 -14.51 -17.34 -31.49
N GLN A 443 -13.23 -17.47 -31.85
CA GLN A 443 -12.18 -17.88 -30.91
C GLN A 443 -11.87 -16.82 -29.85
N ALA A 444 -12.09 -15.54 -30.16
CA ALA A 444 -11.92 -14.43 -29.24
C ALA A 444 -13.16 -14.17 -28.36
N ALA A 445 -14.26 -14.88 -28.59
CA ALA A 445 -15.47 -14.77 -27.79
C ALA A 445 -15.19 -15.11 -26.31
N PRO A 446 -15.87 -14.42 -25.37
CA PRO A 446 -15.66 -14.67 -23.95
C PRO A 446 -16.14 -16.06 -23.59
N LYS A 447 -15.39 -16.74 -22.71
CA LYS A 447 -15.86 -17.99 -22.10
C LYS A 447 -16.87 -17.66 -21.01
N THR A 448 -18.16 -17.77 -21.30
CA THR A 448 -19.22 -17.59 -20.29
C THR A 448 -19.14 -18.73 -19.27
N VAL A 449 -19.32 -18.39 -17.98
CA VAL A 449 -18.97 -19.27 -16.85
C VAL A 449 -19.96 -20.41 -16.60
N ALA A 450 -21.01 -20.57 -17.43
CA ALA A 450 -21.81 -21.78 -17.44
C ALA A 450 -20.96 -23.05 -17.71
N ASP A 451 -19.84 -22.91 -18.45
CA ASP A 451 -18.93 -24.02 -18.77
C ASP A 451 -17.79 -24.24 -17.74
N ALA A 452 -17.75 -23.49 -16.64
CA ALA A 452 -16.65 -23.55 -15.65
C ALA A 452 -17.07 -24.05 -14.27
N ALA A 453 -18.31 -24.50 -14.08
CA ALA A 453 -18.85 -24.98 -12.81
C ALA A 453 -18.41 -26.40 -12.40
N ASP A 454 -17.61 -27.10 -13.22
CA ASP A 454 -17.13 -28.46 -12.92
C ASP A 454 -15.90 -28.51 -11.99
N THR A 455 -15.54 -27.44 -11.27
CA THR A 455 -14.47 -27.55 -10.26
C THR A 455 -14.71 -26.65 -9.05
N GLU A 456 -15.29 -27.26 -8.01
CA GLU A 456 -15.16 -26.95 -6.58
C GLU A 456 -15.55 -25.54 -6.10
N SER A 457 -16.83 -25.36 -5.76
CA SER A 457 -17.30 -25.19 -4.37
C SER A 457 -18.77 -24.82 -4.33
N ALA A 458 -19.53 -25.60 -3.55
CA ALA A 458 -20.96 -25.44 -3.33
C ALA A 458 -21.27 -24.38 -2.27
N GLY A 459 -22.40 -23.69 -2.44
CA GLY A 459 -23.15 -23.07 -1.35
C GLY A 459 -23.47 -21.58 -1.57
N GLY A 460 -24.70 -21.30 -2.03
CA GLY A 460 -25.28 -19.96 -1.97
C GLY A 460 -26.44 -19.76 -2.94
N ASP A 461 -27.67 -19.93 -2.44
CA ASP A 461 -28.89 -19.48 -3.11
C ASP A 461 -28.83 -17.97 -3.39
N SER A 462 -28.82 -17.58 -4.66
CA SER A 462 -29.17 -16.23 -5.09
C SER A 462 -29.90 -16.29 -6.43
N THR A 463 -31.22 -16.43 -6.33
CA THR A 463 -32.16 -16.24 -7.45
C THR A 463 -32.41 -14.75 -7.67
N ALA A 464 -31.39 -14.04 -8.18
CA ALA A 464 -31.56 -12.77 -8.85
C ALA A 464 -31.13 -12.98 -10.31
N ALA A 465 -32.02 -12.69 -11.26
CA ALA A 465 -31.72 -12.83 -12.68
C ALA A 465 -30.54 -11.91 -13.02
N ALA A 466 -29.34 -12.47 -13.13
CA ALA A 466 -28.15 -11.73 -13.50
C ALA A 466 -28.34 -11.19 -14.93
N SER A 467 -28.22 -9.88 -15.10
CA SER A 467 -28.14 -9.24 -16.41
C SER A 467 -27.03 -9.92 -17.25
N GLU A 468 -27.23 -10.08 -18.56
CA GLU A 468 -26.24 -10.73 -19.44
C GLU A 468 -24.84 -10.06 -19.36
N THR A 469 -24.80 -8.76 -19.04
CA THR A 469 -23.57 -7.97 -18.82
C THR A 469 -22.86 -8.33 -17.50
N SER A 470 -23.62 -8.54 -16.43
CA SER A 470 -23.13 -9.04 -15.13
C SER A 470 -22.41 -10.39 -15.29
N ALA A 471 -22.86 -11.22 -16.24
CA ALA A 471 -22.22 -12.49 -16.55
C ALA A 471 -20.80 -12.35 -17.14
N LEU A 472 -20.39 -11.17 -17.63
CA LEU A 472 -19.07 -10.94 -18.24
C LEU A 472 -18.11 -10.12 -17.37
N LEU A 473 -18.63 -9.45 -16.33
CA LEU A 473 -17.82 -8.73 -15.35
C LEU A 473 -17.07 -9.72 -14.44
N ARG A 474 -15.76 -9.53 -14.27
CA ARG A 474 -14.93 -10.39 -13.40
C ARG A 474 -14.03 -9.59 -12.47
N ALA A 475 -13.93 -10.02 -11.22
CA ALA A 475 -13.08 -9.41 -10.21
C ALA A 475 -12.10 -10.44 -9.63
N ASN A 476 -10.82 -10.27 -9.90
CA ASN A 476 -9.77 -11.02 -9.19
C ASN A 476 -9.27 -10.17 -8.03
N GLN A 477 -9.20 -10.77 -6.84
CA GLN A 477 -8.95 -10.04 -5.59
C GLN A 477 -7.85 -10.69 -4.75
N PHE A 478 -7.02 -9.84 -4.15
CA PHE A 478 -6.11 -10.16 -3.05
C PHE A 478 -6.54 -9.36 -1.82
N GLN A 479 -6.87 -10.06 -0.73
CA GLN A 479 -7.30 -9.46 0.53
C GLN A 479 -6.47 -10.01 1.68
N VAL A 480 -6.07 -9.12 2.59
CA VAL A 480 -5.45 -9.48 3.87
C VAL A 480 -6.14 -8.73 5.00
N THR A 481 -6.45 -9.45 6.08
CA THR A 481 -6.98 -8.87 7.32
C THR A 481 -6.02 -9.14 8.45
N ASP A 482 -5.52 -8.09 9.10
CA ASP A 482 -4.66 -8.17 10.26
C ASP A 482 -5.44 -7.81 11.51
N ILE A 483 -5.39 -8.67 12.51
CA ILE A 483 -6.13 -8.54 13.77
C ILE A 483 -5.12 -8.61 14.92
N ASP A 484 -4.95 -7.51 15.64
CA ASP A 484 -4.21 -7.52 16.90
C ASP A 484 -5.16 -7.70 18.08
N LEU A 485 -5.19 -8.92 18.63
CA LEU A 485 -5.97 -9.24 19.82
C LEU A 485 -5.30 -8.78 21.12
N VAL A 486 -4.08 -8.25 21.07
CA VAL A 486 -3.37 -7.72 22.24
C VAL A 486 -3.80 -6.29 22.53
N ASN A 487 -3.78 -5.40 21.53
CA ASN A 487 -4.12 -3.98 21.68
C ASN A 487 -5.45 -3.58 21.03
N GLY A 488 -6.18 -4.52 20.44
CA GLY A 488 -7.51 -4.30 19.84
C GLY A 488 -7.49 -3.57 18.50
N ALA A 489 -6.36 -3.55 17.79
CA ALA A 489 -6.23 -2.87 16.50
C ALA A 489 -6.53 -3.83 15.33
N GLY A 490 -7.44 -3.45 14.44
CA GLY A 490 -7.73 -4.17 13.20
C GLY A 490 -7.44 -3.34 11.96
N ARG A 491 -6.85 -3.96 10.93
CA ARG A 491 -6.73 -3.37 9.58
C ARG A 491 -7.01 -4.39 8.50
N GLY A 492 -7.57 -3.93 7.39
CA GLY A 492 -7.77 -4.70 6.17
C GLY A 492 -7.13 -3.99 4.99
N PHE A 493 -6.51 -4.75 4.09
CA PHE A 493 -6.14 -4.28 2.77
C PHE A 493 -6.74 -5.21 1.74
N ALA A 494 -7.35 -4.62 0.72
CA ALA A 494 -7.87 -5.36 -0.40
C ALA A 494 -7.48 -4.68 -1.71
N TRP A 495 -7.10 -5.49 -2.69
CA TRP A 495 -6.81 -5.06 -4.04
C TRP A 495 -7.58 -5.92 -5.02
N CYS A 496 -8.40 -5.27 -5.85
CA CYS A 496 -9.17 -5.87 -6.92
C CYS A 496 -8.65 -5.41 -8.28
N SER A 497 -8.53 -6.34 -9.22
CA SER A 497 -8.53 -6.05 -10.66
C SER A 497 -9.90 -6.40 -11.22
N LEU A 498 -10.64 -5.39 -11.66
CA LEU A 498 -11.99 -5.50 -12.20
C LEU A 498 -11.93 -5.46 -13.73
N TYR A 499 -12.29 -6.58 -14.37
CA TYR A 499 -12.32 -6.75 -15.82
C TYR A 499 -13.74 -6.73 -16.34
N SER A 500 -13.93 -6.05 -17.47
CA SER A 500 -15.16 -6.16 -18.26
C SER A 500 -14.86 -6.54 -19.70
N HIS A 501 -15.66 -7.43 -20.27
CA HIS A 501 -15.55 -7.76 -21.69
C HIS A 501 -16.12 -6.64 -22.57
N ASP A 502 -17.29 -6.13 -22.18
CA ASP A 502 -18.01 -5.05 -22.84
C ASP A 502 -17.79 -3.72 -22.10
N PRO A 503 -17.97 -2.55 -22.76
CA PRO A 503 -17.82 -1.28 -22.07
C PRO A 503 -18.89 -1.17 -20.97
N VAL A 504 -18.45 -0.86 -19.75
CA VAL A 504 -19.36 -0.75 -18.60
C VAL A 504 -19.01 0.46 -17.75
N ARG A 505 -20.04 1.06 -17.14
CA ARG A 505 -19.93 2.07 -16.11
C ARG A 505 -20.49 1.51 -14.81
N VAL A 506 -19.71 1.58 -13.75
CA VAL A 506 -20.04 0.92 -12.48
C VAL A 506 -19.85 1.83 -11.27
N ASP A 507 -20.70 1.62 -10.28
CA ASP A 507 -20.52 2.08 -8.91
C ASP A 507 -19.99 0.91 -8.06
N LEU A 508 -19.11 1.21 -7.12
CA LEU A 508 -18.33 0.23 -6.38
C LEU A 508 -18.36 0.55 -4.89
N ARG A 509 -18.68 -0.49 -4.11
CA ARG A 509 -18.59 -0.46 -2.66
C ARG A 509 -17.62 -1.54 -2.22
N TYR A 510 -16.73 -1.15 -1.32
CA TYR A 510 -15.79 -2.07 -0.70
C TYR A 510 -15.87 -1.89 0.81
N GLY A 511 -16.40 -2.88 1.51
CA GLY A 511 -16.78 -2.72 2.90
C GLY A 511 -16.57 -3.97 3.73
N ALA A 512 -16.65 -3.78 5.05
CA ALA A 512 -16.75 -4.88 5.99
C ALA A 512 -18.05 -5.66 5.74
N ARG A 513 -17.95 -6.99 5.71
CA ARG A 513 -19.12 -7.87 5.63
C ARG A 513 -19.80 -7.97 6.99
N GLU A 514 -21.03 -8.50 7.05
CA GLU A 514 -21.64 -8.91 8.34
C GLU A 514 -20.73 -9.87 9.13
N ALA A 515 -19.88 -10.62 8.43
CA ALA A 515 -18.83 -11.46 9.02
C ALA A 515 -17.70 -10.67 9.71
N LEU A 516 -17.69 -9.34 9.73
CA LEU A 516 -16.77 -8.58 10.59
C LEU A 516 -17.39 -8.28 11.97
N ALA A 517 -18.71 -8.14 12.06
CA ALA A 517 -19.38 -7.70 13.29
C ALA A 517 -19.07 -8.56 14.54
N PRO A 518 -18.94 -9.90 14.47
CA PRO A 518 -18.55 -10.72 15.62
C PRO A 518 -17.14 -10.49 16.16
N LEU A 519 -16.27 -9.78 15.41
CA LEU A 519 -14.91 -9.40 15.82
C LEU A 519 -14.86 -8.04 16.53
N GLU A 520 -15.92 -7.23 16.43
CA GLU A 520 -16.00 -5.93 17.11
C GLU A 520 -16.41 -6.12 18.58
N PRO A 521 -15.93 -5.26 19.51
CA PRO A 521 -16.25 -5.38 20.93
C PRO A 521 -17.75 -5.10 21.20
N LYS A 522 -18.34 -5.86 22.14
CA LYS A 522 -19.80 -5.87 22.42
C LYS A 522 -20.29 -4.77 23.39
N SER A 523 -19.45 -3.83 23.82
CA SER A 523 -19.77 -2.88 24.89
C SER A 523 -20.49 -1.61 24.44
N SER A 524 -21.33 -1.09 25.34
CA SER A 524 -22.27 0.03 25.22
C SER A 524 -21.78 1.34 25.87
N GLU A 525 -20.50 1.69 25.73
CA GLU A 525 -19.97 3.00 26.17
C GLU A 525 -19.30 3.77 25.01
N PRO A 526 -19.48 5.11 24.93
CA PRO A 526 -19.05 5.91 23.78
C PRO A 526 -17.58 6.30 23.93
N ALA A 527 -16.68 5.42 23.50
CA ALA A 527 -15.30 5.80 23.22
C ALA A 527 -15.02 5.61 21.72
N GLY A 528 -15.55 6.53 20.90
CA GLY A 528 -15.21 6.72 19.49
C GLY A 528 -15.53 5.55 18.55
N SER A 529 -16.71 5.59 17.90
CA SER A 529 -17.13 4.78 16.73
C SER A 529 -16.34 3.46 16.53
N THR A 530 -16.86 2.37 17.07
CA THR A 530 -16.41 0.99 16.88
C THR A 530 -16.55 0.47 15.45
N ALA A 531 -17.33 1.17 14.61
CA ALA A 531 -17.65 0.74 13.26
C ALA A 531 -16.43 0.72 12.34
N ALA A 532 -16.29 -0.37 11.59
CA ALA A 532 -15.31 -0.47 10.52
C ALA A 532 -15.43 0.66 9.49
N ARG A 533 -14.28 1.23 9.12
CA ARG A 533 -14.14 2.31 8.14
C ARG A 533 -13.43 1.76 6.91
N SER A 534 -13.78 2.24 5.71
CA SER A 534 -13.07 1.88 4.49
C SER A 534 -12.79 3.07 3.55
N PHE A 535 -11.56 3.18 3.09
CA PHE A 535 -11.15 4.13 2.06
C PHE A 535 -10.84 3.37 0.78
N VAL A 536 -11.64 3.61 -0.26
CA VAL A 536 -11.58 2.96 -1.58
C VAL A 536 -10.98 3.93 -2.57
N PHE A 537 -9.98 3.50 -3.33
CA PHE A 537 -9.21 4.37 -4.20
C PHE A 537 -8.69 3.64 -5.44
N PRO A 538 -8.43 4.38 -6.54
CA PRO A 538 -7.75 3.80 -7.69
C PRO A 538 -6.36 3.30 -7.32
N MET A 539 -6.01 2.10 -7.77
CA MET A 539 -4.74 1.45 -7.43
C MET A 539 -3.85 1.29 -8.65
N GLY A 540 -2.57 1.59 -8.47
CA GLY A 540 -1.57 1.58 -9.52
C GLY A 540 -1.36 2.95 -10.14
N TYR A 541 -0.15 3.15 -10.64
CA TYR A 541 0.32 4.38 -11.28
C TYR A 541 1.39 4.03 -12.31
N PRO A 542 1.63 4.90 -13.31
CA PRO A 542 2.72 4.68 -14.24
C PRO A 542 4.04 4.84 -13.48
N GLY A 543 4.92 3.86 -13.56
CA GLY A 543 6.14 3.82 -12.75
C GLY A 543 6.82 2.46 -12.84
N ARG A 544 8.09 2.41 -12.43
CA ARG A 544 8.90 1.18 -12.48
C ARG A 544 8.31 0.10 -11.57
N GLU A 545 7.62 0.45 -10.49
CA GLU A 545 7.03 -0.48 -9.54
C GLU A 545 5.93 -1.34 -10.17
N PHE A 546 5.14 -0.76 -11.09
CA PHE A 546 4.08 -1.46 -11.83
C PHE A 546 4.47 -1.79 -13.27
N GLY A 547 5.67 -1.39 -13.71
CA GLY A 547 6.19 -1.62 -15.05
C GLY A 547 5.56 -0.75 -16.13
N GLY A 548 5.07 0.44 -15.75
CA GLY A 548 4.59 1.48 -16.65
C GLY A 548 5.66 2.54 -16.91
N ILE A 549 5.56 3.21 -18.06
CA ILE A 549 6.36 4.40 -18.38
C ILE A 549 5.58 5.62 -17.91
N GLN A 550 6.25 6.55 -17.21
CA GLN A 550 5.66 7.82 -16.81
C GLN A 550 5.32 8.65 -18.06
N LEU A 551 4.04 8.65 -18.44
CA LEU A 551 3.51 9.50 -19.50
C LEU A 551 2.56 10.50 -18.82
N ALA A 552 2.99 11.76 -18.73
CA ALA A 552 2.11 12.84 -18.27
C ALA A 552 1.07 13.11 -19.37
N GLY A 553 -0.12 12.55 -19.20
CA GLY A 553 -1.22 12.73 -20.14
C GLY A 553 -2.56 12.55 -19.45
N GLU A 554 -3.47 13.48 -19.69
CA GLU A 554 -4.86 13.33 -19.28
C GLU A 554 -5.58 12.47 -20.32
N ASN A 555 -6.32 11.47 -19.84
CA ASN A 555 -7.21 10.68 -20.66
C ASN A 555 -8.58 11.37 -20.71
N THR A 556 -8.83 12.08 -21.81
CA THR A 556 -10.09 12.79 -22.06
C THR A 556 -11.18 11.91 -22.67
N VAL A 557 -10.89 10.63 -22.95
CA VAL A 557 -11.85 9.69 -23.54
C VAL A 557 -12.86 9.21 -22.50
N PHE A 558 -12.43 9.05 -21.25
CA PHE A 558 -13.31 8.62 -20.16
C PHE A 558 -13.85 9.81 -19.38
N GLU A 559 -15.12 9.71 -18.97
CA GLU A 559 -15.72 10.66 -18.06
C GLU A 559 -15.06 10.59 -16.68
N ALA A 560 -15.09 11.71 -15.96
CA ALA A 560 -14.66 11.75 -14.57
C ALA A 560 -15.57 10.88 -13.70
N TYR A 561 -14.97 10.13 -12.77
CA TYR A 561 -15.68 9.39 -11.73
C TYR A 561 -15.37 10.00 -10.36
N SER A 562 -16.07 9.54 -9.31
CA SER A 562 -15.91 10.12 -7.98
C SER A 562 -15.60 9.10 -6.90
N VAL A 563 -14.81 9.50 -5.90
CA VAL A 563 -14.63 8.84 -4.62
C VAL A 563 -15.38 9.69 -3.60
N ALA A 564 -16.58 9.24 -3.23
CA ALA A 564 -17.50 10.00 -2.38
C ALA A 564 -17.62 9.36 -0.99
N PRO A 565 -17.73 10.16 0.09
CA PRO A 565 -18.08 9.63 1.41
C PRO A 565 -19.52 9.08 1.39
N SER A 566 -19.72 7.80 1.69
CA SER A 566 -21.04 7.16 1.74
C SER A 566 -21.74 7.33 3.10
N LYS A 567 -20.95 7.42 4.19
CA LYS A 567 -21.39 7.78 5.54
C LYS A 567 -20.37 8.72 6.16
N ILE A 568 -20.82 9.91 6.54
CA ILE A 568 -20.09 10.83 7.42
C ILE A 568 -20.67 10.61 8.81
N ASP A 569 -19.92 9.99 9.71
CA ASP A 569 -20.36 9.82 11.09
C ASP A 569 -20.34 11.19 11.79
N GLN A 570 -21.51 11.84 11.86
CA GLN A 570 -21.66 13.21 12.35
C GLN A 570 -21.29 13.35 13.84
N GLU A 571 -21.32 12.27 14.61
CA GLU A 571 -20.95 12.29 16.03
C GLU A 571 -19.45 12.11 16.27
N VAL A 572 -18.68 11.70 15.26
CA VAL A 572 -17.25 11.41 15.40
C VAL A 572 -16.51 11.82 14.14
N GLY A 573 -15.96 13.04 14.12
CA GLY A 573 -15.07 13.56 13.07
C GLY A 573 -13.72 12.82 12.89
N ARG A 574 -13.69 11.48 12.98
CA ARG A 574 -12.46 10.66 13.02
C ARG A 574 -12.36 9.56 11.93
N GLY A 575 -13.29 9.46 10.98
CA GLY A 575 -13.12 8.54 9.83
C GLY A 575 -14.29 8.52 8.83
N VAL A 576 -14.03 8.02 7.61
CA VAL A 576 -14.98 8.02 6.49
C VAL A 576 -14.99 6.65 5.80
N THR A 577 -16.19 6.20 5.45
CA THR A 577 -16.40 5.12 4.47
C THR A 577 -16.63 5.74 3.12
N THR A 578 -15.84 5.39 2.11
CA THR A 578 -15.97 5.94 0.75
C THR A 578 -16.49 4.90 -0.24
N GLU A 579 -17.25 5.34 -1.23
CA GLU A 579 -17.64 4.56 -2.40
C GLU A 579 -17.12 5.21 -3.68
N LEU A 580 -16.99 4.40 -4.74
CA LEU A 580 -16.51 4.81 -6.04
C LEU A 580 -17.71 4.87 -7.00
N ASN A 581 -18.06 6.04 -7.50
CA ASN A 581 -19.28 6.23 -8.32
C ASN A 581 -18.92 6.62 -9.75
N GLY A 582 -19.51 5.93 -10.71
CA GLY A 582 -19.42 6.21 -12.14
C GLY A 582 -18.10 5.78 -12.81
N LEU A 583 -17.39 4.80 -12.27
CA LEU A 583 -16.13 4.31 -12.83
C LEU A 583 -16.38 3.64 -14.19
N THR A 584 -15.68 4.11 -15.23
CA THR A 584 -15.79 3.53 -16.58
C THR A 584 -14.67 2.51 -16.82
N ILE A 585 -15.04 1.35 -17.37
CA ILE A 585 -14.11 0.29 -17.77
C ILE A 585 -14.22 0.09 -19.28
N ALA A 586 -13.09 0.21 -19.97
CA ALA A 586 -13.00 0.00 -21.41
C ALA A 586 -13.29 -1.48 -21.78
N PRO A 587 -13.79 -1.75 -22.99
CA PRO A 587 -14.04 -3.12 -23.42
C PRO A 587 -12.75 -3.94 -23.43
N ARG A 588 -12.82 -5.17 -22.91
CA ARG A 588 -11.71 -6.11 -22.78
C ARG A 588 -10.51 -5.55 -22.01
N SER A 589 -10.77 -4.62 -21.09
CA SER A 589 -9.77 -4.02 -20.21
C SER A 589 -10.06 -4.34 -18.75
N SER A 590 -9.07 -4.09 -17.90
CA SER A 590 -9.17 -4.20 -16.45
C SER A 590 -8.80 -2.87 -15.79
N LYS A 591 -9.46 -2.57 -14.65
CA LYS A 591 -9.16 -1.42 -13.79
C LYS A 591 -8.78 -1.93 -12.41
N SER A 592 -7.69 -1.41 -11.85
CA SER A 592 -7.23 -1.74 -10.50
C SER A 592 -7.80 -0.77 -9.47
N ILE A 593 -8.39 -1.31 -8.42
CA ILE A 593 -8.97 -0.57 -7.29
C ILE A 593 -8.46 -1.22 -6.00
N ALA A 594 -8.13 -0.41 -5.00
CA ALA A 594 -7.79 -0.89 -3.67
C ALA A 594 -8.73 -0.30 -2.63
N ALA A 595 -8.82 -0.99 -1.49
CA ALA A 595 -9.52 -0.53 -0.32
C ALA A 595 -8.66 -0.76 0.91
N ARG A 596 -8.60 0.24 1.79
CA ARG A 596 -8.05 0.11 3.14
C ARG A 596 -9.16 0.20 4.15
N CYS A 597 -9.19 -0.78 5.03
CA CYS A 597 -10.16 -0.84 6.10
C CYS A 597 -9.48 -0.74 7.46
N SER A 598 -10.14 -0.13 8.43
CA SER A 598 -9.70 -0.09 9.82
C SER A 598 -10.89 -0.33 10.75
N PHE A 599 -10.67 -1.11 11.80
CA PHE A 599 -11.71 -1.46 12.78
C PHE A 599 -11.07 -1.73 14.14
N THR A 600 -11.90 -1.81 15.17
CA THR A 600 -11.47 -2.20 16.52
C THR A 600 -11.79 -3.66 16.75
N ALA A 601 -10.81 -4.43 17.19
CA ALA A 601 -10.95 -5.86 17.47
C ALA A 601 -11.21 -6.13 18.96
N ASP A 602 -12.06 -7.11 19.24
CA ASP A 602 -12.36 -7.60 20.58
C ASP A 602 -11.17 -8.36 21.19
N THR A 603 -10.56 -7.78 22.22
CA THR A 603 -9.39 -8.35 22.91
C THR A 603 -9.75 -9.51 23.84
N ASP A 604 -11.01 -9.68 24.24
CA ASP A 604 -11.42 -10.75 25.18
C ASP A 604 -11.24 -12.16 24.57
N ARG A 605 -11.03 -12.23 23.26
CA ARG A 605 -10.75 -13.46 22.50
C ARG A 605 -9.28 -13.88 22.56
N ALA A 606 -8.39 -13.09 23.14
CA ALA A 606 -6.97 -13.37 23.18
C ALA A 606 -6.64 -14.56 24.10
N VAL A 607 -6.37 -15.72 23.51
CA VAL A 607 -5.86 -16.90 24.24
C VAL A 607 -4.35 -16.99 24.07
N ALA A 608 -3.62 -16.78 25.16
CA ALA A 608 -2.16 -16.80 25.12
C ALA A 608 -1.58 -18.20 24.93
N VAL A 609 -0.57 -18.31 24.07
CA VAL A 609 0.22 -19.54 23.89
C VAL A 609 1.43 -19.52 24.85
N ILE A 610 1.95 -20.70 25.20
CA ILE A 610 3.05 -20.82 26.16
C ILE A 610 4.37 -21.06 25.43
N ARG A 611 5.38 -20.23 25.70
CA ARG A 611 6.77 -20.50 25.29
C ARG A 611 7.35 -21.62 26.15
N ARG A 612 8.01 -22.58 25.51
CA ARG A 612 8.79 -23.60 26.21
C ARG A 612 10.03 -22.95 26.86
N PRO A 613 10.26 -23.13 28.17
CA PRO A 613 11.42 -22.58 28.84
C PRO A 613 12.74 -22.99 28.17
N GLY A 614 13.64 -22.04 27.96
CA GLY A 614 14.98 -22.30 27.40
C GLY A 614 15.02 -22.64 25.90
N SER A 615 13.90 -22.50 25.17
CA SER A 615 13.89 -22.68 23.70
C SER A 615 13.03 -21.63 22.99
N GLU A 616 13.16 -21.57 21.67
CA GLU A 616 12.33 -20.76 20.77
C GLU A 616 11.07 -21.51 20.28
N LEU A 617 10.64 -22.53 21.03
CA LEU A 617 9.50 -23.36 20.68
C LEU A 617 8.31 -23.07 21.60
N LEU A 618 7.11 -23.25 21.07
CA LEU A 618 5.84 -23.17 21.79
C LEU A 618 5.43 -24.55 22.34
N ARG A 619 4.58 -24.55 23.38
CA ARG A 619 3.99 -25.75 24.00
C ARG A 619 2.55 -25.51 24.45
N GLY A 620 1.84 -26.58 24.81
CA GLY A 620 0.45 -26.51 25.25
C GLY A 620 -0.51 -26.41 24.07
N ALA A 621 -1.75 -26.01 24.34
CA ALA A 621 -2.81 -25.96 23.34
C ALA A 621 -2.92 -24.59 22.68
N LEU A 622 -3.35 -24.56 21.41
CA LEU A 622 -3.78 -23.36 20.69
C LEU A 622 -5.29 -23.40 20.53
N VAL A 623 -5.99 -22.39 21.02
CA VAL A 623 -7.42 -22.20 20.75
C VAL A 623 -7.57 -21.26 19.57
N ASN A 624 -8.40 -21.60 18.59
CA ASN A 624 -8.74 -20.70 17.49
C ASN A 624 -9.52 -19.48 18.07
N PRO A 625 -8.93 -18.27 18.06
CA PRO A 625 -9.56 -17.10 18.67
C PRO A 625 -10.66 -16.49 17.80
N LEU A 626 -10.71 -16.88 16.51
CA LEU A 626 -11.67 -16.33 15.57
C LEU A 626 -13.05 -16.96 15.77
N PRO A 627 -14.13 -16.20 15.55
CA PRO A 627 -15.50 -16.73 15.50
C PRO A 627 -15.79 -17.53 14.22
N TYR A 628 -14.77 -17.85 13.43
CA TYR A 628 -14.85 -18.56 12.15
C TYR A 628 -13.86 -19.71 12.09
N ASP A 629 -14.17 -20.66 11.23
CA ASP A 629 -13.26 -21.76 10.92
C ASP A 629 -12.02 -21.24 10.18
N LEU A 630 -10.86 -21.62 10.70
CA LEU A 630 -9.58 -21.29 10.11
C LEU A 630 -9.14 -22.43 9.19
N LEU A 631 -8.95 -22.12 7.91
CA LEU A 631 -8.53 -23.04 6.87
C LEU A 631 -7.05 -22.85 6.54
N ASP A 632 -6.35 -23.96 6.26
CA ASP A 632 -4.91 -24.00 5.95
C ASP A 632 -4.05 -23.19 6.95
N GLY A 633 -4.43 -23.28 8.22
CA GLY A 633 -3.88 -22.47 9.30
C GLY A 633 -2.42 -22.81 9.61
N VAL A 634 -1.66 -21.79 10.01
CA VAL A 634 -0.27 -21.91 10.42
C VAL A 634 -0.03 -20.98 11.60
N LEU A 635 0.76 -21.43 12.57
CA LEU A 635 1.21 -20.58 13.66
C LEU A 635 2.69 -20.27 13.45
N ILE A 636 3.05 -18.99 13.40
CA ILE A 636 4.40 -18.51 13.13
C ILE A 636 4.94 -17.86 14.40
N TYR A 637 6.10 -18.31 14.88
CA TYR A 637 6.74 -17.78 16.08
C TYR A 637 8.26 -17.73 15.87
N GLY A 638 8.82 -16.53 15.91
CA GLY A 638 10.22 -16.30 15.53
C GLY A 638 10.53 -16.92 14.16
N ASN A 639 11.50 -17.82 14.12
CA ASN A 639 11.91 -18.52 12.89
C ASN A 639 11.22 -19.88 12.68
N TRP A 640 10.18 -20.20 13.45
CA TRP A 640 9.46 -21.48 13.38
C TRP A 640 8.03 -21.29 12.87
N VAL A 641 7.58 -22.28 12.10
CA VAL A 641 6.18 -22.39 11.66
C VAL A 641 5.63 -23.76 12.03
N TYR A 642 4.49 -23.75 12.72
CA TYR A 642 3.70 -24.92 13.09
C TYR A 642 2.58 -25.09 12.08
N LEU A 643 2.50 -26.26 11.45
CA LEU A 643 1.43 -26.58 10.50
C LEU A 643 0.20 -27.05 11.27
N LEU A 644 -0.89 -26.28 11.19
CA LEU A 644 -2.15 -26.68 11.82
C LEU A 644 -2.89 -27.68 10.91
N PRO A 645 -3.93 -28.36 11.44
CA PRO A 645 -4.86 -29.10 10.61
C PRO A 645 -5.44 -28.22 9.48
N THR A 646 -5.87 -28.85 8.39
CA THR A 646 -6.43 -28.15 7.21
C THR A 646 -7.65 -27.30 7.55
N ARG A 647 -8.41 -27.68 8.59
CA ARG A 647 -9.54 -26.93 9.14
C ARG A 647 -9.48 -26.95 10.66
N VAL A 648 -9.51 -25.77 11.27
CA VAL A 648 -9.60 -25.59 12.73
C VAL A 648 -10.90 -24.84 13.02
N PRO A 649 -11.94 -25.52 13.53
CA PRO A 649 -13.23 -24.89 13.80
C PRO A 649 -13.17 -23.68 14.73
N ALA A 650 -14.13 -22.76 14.62
CA ALA A 650 -14.27 -21.60 15.49
C ALA A 650 -14.24 -22.00 16.99
N GLY A 651 -13.39 -21.35 17.78
CA GLY A 651 -13.24 -21.62 19.23
C GLY A 651 -12.69 -23.01 19.59
N SER A 652 -12.37 -23.87 18.62
CA SER A 652 -11.82 -25.20 18.89
C SER A 652 -10.34 -25.13 19.29
N SER A 653 -9.90 -26.15 20.02
CA SER A 653 -8.52 -26.26 20.50
C SER A 653 -7.74 -27.29 19.69
N VAL A 654 -6.57 -26.90 19.18
CA VAL A 654 -5.54 -27.81 18.69
C VAL A 654 -4.72 -28.27 19.89
N ALA A 655 -4.84 -29.55 20.24
CA ALA A 655 -4.11 -30.14 21.36
C ALA A 655 -2.60 -30.20 21.05
N GLU A 656 -1.81 -29.81 22.05
CA GLU A 656 -0.35 -29.98 22.12
C GLU A 656 0.45 -29.55 20.87
N LEU A 657 0.85 -28.27 20.81
CA LEU A 657 1.67 -27.69 19.74
C LEU A 657 2.99 -28.43 19.48
N SER A 658 3.52 -29.17 20.46
CA SER A 658 4.74 -29.94 20.25
C SER A 658 4.58 -31.17 19.36
N GLU A 659 3.35 -31.66 19.17
CA GLU A 659 3.05 -32.78 18.27
C GLU A 659 2.89 -32.34 16.81
N LEU A 660 2.68 -31.03 16.59
CA LEU A 660 2.55 -30.48 15.25
C LEU A 660 3.87 -30.53 14.48
N ARG A 661 3.75 -30.72 13.17
CA ARG A 661 4.89 -30.64 12.25
C ARG A 661 5.43 -29.21 12.25
N GLN A 662 6.69 -29.08 12.66
CA GLN A 662 7.42 -27.83 12.68
C GLN A 662 8.36 -27.72 11.48
N LYS A 663 8.52 -26.51 10.95
CA LYS A 663 9.53 -26.19 9.94
C LYS A 663 10.19 -24.86 10.27
N ASN A 664 11.39 -24.66 9.74
CA ASN A 664 11.95 -23.32 9.67
C ASN A 664 11.08 -22.45 8.75
N PHE A 665 10.72 -21.26 9.21
CA PHE A 665 9.76 -20.40 8.51
C PHE A 665 10.35 -19.85 7.20
N ARG A 666 11.60 -19.36 7.23
CA ARG A 666 12.30 -18.92 6.02
C ARG A 666 12.39 -20.04 4.99
N TRP A 667 12.76 -21.25 5.38
CA TRP A 667 12.85 -22.40 4.47
C TRP A 667 11.51 -22.77 3.83
N ARG A 668 10.41 -22.58 4.56
CA ARG A 668 9.07 -22.75 3.99
C ARG A 668 8.78 -21.69 2.93
N LEU A 669 9.05 -20.42 3.23
CA LEU A 669 8.83 -19.29 2.31
C LEU A 669 9.67 -19.47 1.03
N THR A 670 10.93 -19.88 1.15
CA THR A 670 11.85 -20.09 0.02
C THR A 670 11.72 -21.48 -0.63
N ARG A 671 10.78 -22.31 -0.16
CA ARG A 671 10.56 -23.71 -0.57
C ARG A 671 11.87 -24.52 -0.62
N GLN A 672 12.74 -24.32 0.36
CA GLN A 672 14.01 -25.03 0.47
C GLN A 672 13.77 -26.50 0.79
N GLN A 673 14.38 -27.39 0.02
CA GLN A 673 14.29 -28.84 0.16
C GLN A 673 15.69 -29.44 0.34
N SER A 674 15.79 -30.48 1.16
CA SER A 674 17.00 -31.31 1.22
C SER A 674 17.01 -32.24 0.02
N ALA A 675 17.91 -32.01 -0.93
CA ALA A 675 18.04 -32.81 -2.15
C ALA A 675 18.89 -34.07 -1.91
N ASP A 676 19.77 -34.06 -0.90
CA ASP A 676 20.55 -35.21 -0.40
C ASP A 676 21.11 -34.91 1.02
N GLN A 677 21.71 -35.91 1.69
CA GLN A 677 22.18 -35.86 3.10
C GLN A 677 23.10 -34.67 3.48
N SER A 678 23.57 -33.87 2.51
CA SER A 678 24.37 -32.67 2.76
C SER A 678 24.06 -31.45 1.86
N THR A 679 23.12 -31.55 0.91
CA THR A 679 22.85 -30.46 -0.05
C THR A 679 21.41 -30.00 0.05
N THR A 680 21.22 -28.71 0.36
CA THR A 680 19.90 -28.06 0.32
C THR A 680 19.75 -27.26 -0.95
N VAL A 681 18.64 -27.43 -1.65
CA VAL A 681 18.30 -26.66 -2.85
C VAL A 681 17.16 -25.72 -2.52
N THR A 682 17.36 -24.43 -2.81
CA THR A 682 16.33 -23.39 -2.66
C THR A 682 15.64 -23.19 -4.00
N ALA A 683 14.31 -23.13 -4.01
CA ALA A 683 13.58 -22.85 -5.24
C ALA A 683 13.82 -21.39 -5.66
N PRO A 684 14.31 -21.13 -6.89
CA PRO A 684 14.53 -19.76 -7.36
C PRO A 684 13.19 -19.01 -7.43
N TRP A 685 13.25 -17.70 -7.18
CA TRP A 685 12.12 -16.81 -7.44
C TRP A 685 12.05 -16.48 -8.93
N SER A 686 10.85 -16.47 -9.50
CA SER A 686 10.61 -16.04 -10.88
C SER A 686 9.60 -14.90 -10.87
N PRO A 687 10.04 -13.64 -11.08
CA PRO A 687 9.15 -12.48 -11.17
C PRO A 687 8.06 -12.61 -12.25
N SER A 688 8.32 -13.34 -13.32
CA SER A 688 7.39 -13.58 -14.44
C SER A 688 6.38 -14.70 -14.20
N ASP A 689 6.46 -15.42 -13.07
CA ASP A 689 5.47 -16.45 -12.72
C ASP A 689 4.26 -15.82 -12.03
N PHE A 690 3.14 -15.81 -12.75
CA PHE A 690 1.85 -15.28 -12.29
C PHE A 690 0.83 -16.38 -11.95
N SER A 691 1.28 -17.65 -11.87
CA SER A 691 0.37 -18.80 -11.70
C SER A 691 -0.05 -19.06 -10.26
N ASP A 692 0.79 -18.70 -9.28
CA ASP A 692 0.60 -19.00 -7.86
C ASP A 692 0.41 -17.72 -7.05
N ALA A 693 -0.84 -17.25 -6.97
CA ALA A 693 -1.21 -16.05 -6.22
C ALA A 693 -0.87 -16.15 -4.73
N LYS A 694 -1.00 -17.35 -4.14
CA LYS A 694 -0.70 -17.59 -2.73
C LYS A 694 0.79 -17.40 -2.45
N ARG A 695 1.67 -17.88 -3.33
CA ARG A 695 3.12 -17.70 -3.16
C ARG A 695 3.53 -16.23 -3.24
N VAL A 696 2.97 -15.46 -4.17
CA VAL A 696 3.24 -14.01 -4.27
C VAL A 696 2.70 -13.29 -3.04
N ALA A 697 1.50 -13.64 -2.56
CA ALA A 697 0.96 -13.11 -1.32
C ALA A 697 1.86 -13.43 -0.10
N GLU A 698 2.35 -14.66 0.04
CA GLU A 698 3.29 -15.00 1.13
C GLU A 698 4.57 -14.15 1.08
N MET A 699 5.08 -13.80 -0.11
CA MET A 699 6.22 -12.88 -0.23
C MET A 699 5.87 -11.44 0.13
N ILE A 700 4.67 -10.95 -0.21
CA ILE A 700 4.22 -9.61 0.21
C ILE A 700 4.05 -9.55 1.73
N LEU A 701 3.50 -10.60 2.34
CA LEU A 701 3.18 -10.59 3.77
C LEU A 701 4.41 -10.82 4.66
N PHE A 702 5.51 -11.37 4.13
CA PHE A 702 6.73 -11.76 4.87
C PHE A 702 8.03 -11.64 4.03
N HIS A 703 8.18 -10.53 3.29
CA HIS A 703 9.31 -10.32 2.37
C HIS A 703 10.64 -10.34 3.10
N ARG A 704 10.77 -9.55 4.19
CA ARG A 704 11.99 -9.50 5.02
C ARG A 704 12.35 -10.87 5.59
N ALA A 705 11.39 -11.60 6.15
CA ALA A 705 11.63 -12.95 6.68
C ALA A 705 12.09 -13.96 5.61
N ALA A 706 11.60 -13.83 4.36
CA ALA A 706 12.05 -14.65 3.23
C ALA A 706 13.48 -14.32 2.76
N GLY A 707 14.01 -13.15 3.14
CA GLY A 707 15.32 -12.64 2.70
C GLY A 707 15.26 -11.44 1.76
N GLY A 708 14.08 -10.83 1.63
CA GLY A 708 13.87 -9.57 0.94
C GLY A 708 14.22 -9.60 -0.54
N GLU A 709 14.76 -8.49 -1.02
CA GLU A 709 15.21 -8.31 -2.40
C GLU A 709 16.33 -9.30 -2.77
N LEU A 710 17.16 -9.73 -1.81
CA LEU A 710 18.22 -10.72 -2.08
C LEU A 710 17.66 -12.07 -2.53
N TYR A 711 16.44 -12.42 -2.12
CA TYR A 711 15.78 -13.66 -2.56
C TYR A 711 14.91 -13.45 -3.81
N THR A 712 14.10 -12.38 -3.82
CA THR A 712 13.09 -12.15 -4.86
C THR A 712 13.61 -11.37 -6.07
N GLY A 713 14.65 -10.57 -5.91
CA GLY A 713 15.12 -9.60 -6.90
C GLY A 713 14.13 -8.45 -7.16
N LEU A 714 13.12 -8.29 -6.31
CA LEU A 714 12.09 -7.24 -6.41
C LEU A 714 12.04 -6.44 -5.10
N GLY A 715 11.80 -5.14 -5.24
CA GLY A 715 11.48 -4.25 -4.14
C GLY A 715 10.12 -4.58 -3.51
N HIS A 716 9.88 -4.01 -2.34
CA HIS A 716 8.63 -4.15 -1.60
C HIS A 716 8.23 -2.82 -0.95
N HIS A 717 8.11 -1.79 -1.77
CA HIS A 717 7.90 -0.41 -1.33
C HIS A 717 6.42 -0.01 -1.42
N VAL A 718 5.72 -0.47 -2.46
CA VAL A 718 4.32 -0.08 -2.69
C VAL A 718 3.35 -0.82 -1.75
N LEU A 719 3.70 -2.03 -1.31
CA LEU A 719 2.90 -2.82 -0.37
C LEU A 719 3.68 -3.17 0.91
N GLY A 720 4.81 -2.48 1.15
CA GLY A 720 5.71 -2.73 2.27
C GLY A 720 5.04 -2.69 3.63
N ASP A 721 4.00 -1.88 3.80
CA ASP A 721 3.18 -1.78 5.00
C ASP A 721 2.46 -3.10 5.37
N LEU A 722 2.34 -4.04 4.44
CA LEU A 722 1.74 -5.36 4.66
C LEU A 722 2.73 -6.40 5.20
N ASP A 723 4.04 -6.15 5.16
CA ASP A 723 5.04 -7.07 5.71
C ASP A 723 5.01 -7.03 7.24
N LEU A 724 4.74 -8.17 7.88
CA LEU A 724 4.73 -8.29 9.34
C LEU A 724 5.90 -9.14 9.87
N SER A 725 6.98 -9.25 9.10
CA SER A 725 8.20 -9.96 9.52
C SER A 725 8.76 -9.43 10.83
N ASP A 726 8.65 -8.12 11.08
CA ASP A 726 9.17 -7.48 12.31
C ASP A 726 8.32 -7.77 13.55
N LEU A 727 7.10 -8.30 13.38
CA LEU A 727 6.27 -8.76 14.50
C LEU A 727 6.65 -10.15 15.02
N LEU A 728 7.62 -10.83 14.40
CA LEU A 728 8.09 -12.16 14.80
C LEU A 728 9.06 -12.10 15.99
N VAL A 729 8.66 -11.39 17.05
CA VAL A 729 9.38 -11.21 18.32
C VAL A 729 8.97 -12.24 19.38
N GLU A 730 9.64 -12.26 20.53
CA GLU A 730 9.46 -13.32 21.54
C GLU A 730 8.13 -13.27 22.33
N ASP A 731 7.45 -12.12 22.39
CA ASP A 731 6.27 -11.89 23.24
C ASP A 731 4.93 -12.20 22.54
N ARG A 732 4.97 -12.56 21.26
CA ARG A 732 3.78 -12.80 20.43
C ARG A 732 4.07 -13.79 19.31
N CYS A 733 3.02 -14.35 18.73
CA CYS A 733 3.07 -15.16 17.53
C CYS A 733 1.97 -14.73 16.56
N LEU A 734 2.14 -15.09 15.29
CA LEU A 734 1.17 -14.80 14.24
C LEU A 734 0.45 -16.09 13.84
N LEU A 735 -0.86 -16.13 14.06
CA LEU A 735 -1.75 -17.15 13.51
C LEU A 735 -2.22 -16.68 12.14
N MET A 736 -1.85 -17.41 11.09
CA MET A 736 -2.16 -17.05 9.70
C MET A 736 -2.96 -18.17 9.04
N GLY A 737 -3.95 -17.81 8.23
CA GLY A 737 -4.71 -18.77 7.43
C GLY A 737 -5.74 -18.10 6.55
N ARG A 738 -6.77 -18.84 6.20
CA ARG A 738 -7.94 -18.35 5.45
C ARG A 738 -9.20 -18.57 6.27
N THR A 739 -10.18 -17.70 6.10
CA THR A 739 -11.54 -17.91 6.61
C THR A 739 -12.39 -18.60 5.54
N GLU A 740 -13.47 -19.29 5.93
CA GLU A 740 -14.41 -19.90 4.98
C GLU A 740 -15.01 -18.85 4.03
N GLN A 741 -15.24 -17.65 4.54
CA GLN A 741 -15.72 -16.50 3.76
C GLN A 741 -14.80 -15.31 3.97
N PRO A 742 -14.55 -14.48 2.94
CA PRO A 742 -13.83 -13.22 3.10
C PRO A 742 -14.52 -12.30 4.13
N LEU A 743 -13.71 -11.55 4.89
CA LEU A 743 -14.21 -10.58 5.88
C LEU A 743 -14.61 -9.24 5.26
N PHE A 744 -14.11 -8.98 4.05
CA PHE A 744 -14.46 -7.81 3.26
C PHE A 744 -15.08 -8.23 1.93
N GLU A 745 -15.99 -7.40 1.46
CA GLU A 745 -16.79 -7.67 0.27
C GLU A 745 -16.67 -6.54 -0.74
N LEU A 746 -16.56 -6.93 -2.01
CA LEU A 746 -16.68 -6.03 -3.15
C LEU A 746 -18.08 -6.19 -3.73
N GLU A 747 -18.80 -5.09 -3.76
CA GLU A 747 -20.09 -4.98 -4.43
C GLU A 747 -19.97 -4.02 -5.61
N VAL A 748 -20.58 -4.39 -6.72
CA VAL A 748 -20.59 -3.60 -7.95
C VAL A 748 -22.03 -3.39 -8.41
N LYS A 749 -22.37 -2.18 -8.84
CA LYS A 749 -23.64 -1.86 -9.48
C LYS A 749 -23.37 -1.26 -10.85
N GLU A 750 -24.06 -1.69 -11.90
CA GLU A 750 -23.99 -1.04 -13.20
C GLU A 750 -24.81 0.26 -13.17
N THR A 751 -24.19 1.38 -13.53
CA THR A 751 -24.83 2.71 -13.44
C THR A 751 -25.89 2.91 -14.54
N MET A 752 -25.80 2.21 -15.66
CA MET A 752 -26.73 2.38 -16.81
C MET A 752 -28.04 1.59 -16.66
N ASP A 753 -28.11 0.68 -15.69
CA ASP A 753 -29.30 -0.11 -15.38
C ASP A 753 -29.76 0.23 -13.95
N ASP A 754 -30.57 1.28 -13.83
CA ASP A 754 -31.10 1.74 -12.53
C ASP A 754 -31.95 0.68 -11.81
N SER A 755 -32.41 -0.36 -12.53
CA SER A 755 -33.16 -1.46 -11.95
C SER A 755 -32.26 -2.54 -11.32
N ALA A 756 -30.96 -2.54 -11.60
CA ALA A 756 -29.99 -3.47 -11.06
C ALA A 756 -29.51 -3.05 -9.67
N GLY A 757 -29.58 -3.96 -8.71
CA GLY A 757 -28.97 -3.80 -7.39
C GLY A 757 -27.45 -3.96 -7.42
N PHE A 758 -26.81 -3.74 -6.26
CA PHE A 758 -25.42 -4.14 -6.06
C PHE A 758 -25.31 -5.67 -6.12
N ILE A 759 -24.28 -6.15 -6.82
CA ILE A 759 -23.98 -7.58 -7.00
C ILE A 759 -22.54 -7.87 -6.64
N GLN A 760 -22.25 -9.12 -6.27
CA GLN A 760 -20.88 -9.60 -6.16
C GLN A 760 -20.37 -10.04 -7.55
N PRO A 761 -19.28 -9.44 -8.07
CA PRO A 761 -18.69 -9.86 -9.34
C PRO A 761 -18.01 -11.22 -9.16
N GLY A 762 -18.22 -12.15 -10.10
CA GLY A 762 -17.52 -13.43 -10.09
C GLY A 762 -16.01 -13.29 -10.30
N GLY A 763 -15.21 -14.26 -9.88
CA GLY A 763 -13.76 -14.24 -10.07
C GLY A 763 -13.01 -14.92 -8.93
N ARG A 764 -11.68 -14.83 -8.93
CA ARG A 764 -10.86 -15.48 -7.89
C ARG A 764 -10.65 -14.52 -6.72
N VAL A 765 -10.93 -14.97 -5.50
CA VAL A 765 -10.66 -14.21 -4.27
C VAL A 765 -9.65 -14.97 -3.42
N LEU A 766 -8.46 -14.38 -3.26
CA LEU A 766 -7.49 -14.82 -2.28
C LEU A 766 -7.63 -13.95 -1.02
N SER A 767 -8.33 -14.48 -0.01
CA SER A 767 -8.50 -13.81 1.29
C SER A 767 -7.66 -14.51 2.36
N MET A 768 -6.81 -13.74 3.04
CA MET A 768 -5.94 -14.20 4.11
C MET A 768 -6.23 -13.44 5.41
N VAL A 769 -6.11 -14.12 6.54
CA VAL A 769 -6.20 -13.52 7.87
C VAL A 769 -4.90 -13.76 8.63
N ARG A 770 -4.41 -12.74 9.34
CA ARG A 770 -3.29 -12.82 10.29
C ARG A 770 -3.77 -12.28 11.64
N VAL A 771 -3.60 -13.08 12.67
CA VAL A 771 -4.01 -12.76 14.03
C VAL A 771 -2.79 -12.75 14.92
N VAL A 772 -2.54 -11.63 15.60
CA VAL A 772 -1.53 -11.53 16.64
C VAL A 772 -2.06 -12.22 17.90
N VAL A 773 -1.32 -13.21 18.37
CA VAL A 773 -1.64 -13.99 19.57
C VAL A 773 -0.52 -13.78 20.59
N PRO A 774 -0.84 -13.43 21.85
CA PRO A 774 0.18 -13.20 22.86
C PRO A 774 0.89 -14.50 23.27
N VAL A 775 2.19 -14.40 23.55
CA VAL A 775 3.00 -15.53 24.03
C VAL A 775 3.43 -15.26 25.47
N ARG A 776 3.10 -16.19 26.38
CA ARG A 776 3.51 -16.14 27.78
C ARG A 776 4.76 -16.99 28.01
N SER A 777 5.75 -16.41 28.66
CA SER A 777 6.88 -17.17 29.20
C SER A 777 6.52 -17.73 30.57
N THR A 778 6.42 -19.05 30.69
CA THR A 778 6.33 -19.70 32.01
C THR A 778 7.69 -19.62 32.70
N ARG A 779 7.75 -18.92 33.83
CA ARG A 779 8.95 -18.80 34.64
C ARG A 779 9.49 -20.19 35.01
N LEU A 780 10.79 -20.40 34.86
CA LEU A 780 11.52 -21.21 35.85
C LEU A 780 11.64 -20.30 37.07
N ASN A 781 10.91 -20.63 38.13
CA ASN A 781 11.11 -19.98 39.43
C ASN A 781 12.53 -20.22 39.94
#